data_AF-A0A9E1B668-F1
#
_entry.id   AF-A0A9E1B668-F1
#
_cell.length_a   1.000
_cell.length_b   1.000
_cell.length_c   1.000
_cell.angle_alpha   90.00
_cell.angle_beta   90.00
_cell.angle_gamma   90.00
#
_symmetry.space_group_name_H-M   'P 1'
#
loop_
_entity.id
_entity.type
_entity.pdbx_description
1 polymer ?
#
loop_
_entity_poly.entity_id
_entity_poly.type
_entity_poly.pdbx_seq_one_letter_code
_entity_poly.pdbx_strand_id
1 'polypeptide(L)'
;MAAGFIRGVQEQGVAACAKHFAANSQEMLRMSSDSVMDERTLREMYLTNFEIAVKEGKPRAIMTSYNRLNGTYTNENQHLLKDILRGEWDWQGLVVTDWGGSNSYVEGVRAGMNLEMPAAGDDNACQLLKAVKEGRITEKEVDQRVSELLDVVLSLPQGNGAPVDVEQQHKDALEAAEKSVVLLKNEGNILPLRKDAKVAVIGDFAEKPRYQGAGSSMVNAERVESTMAMLPGYFLKNVGYAQGFERQDKPNAELEAQAIALAKNAECVLMYIGLPESFETEGLDRTHMRLPQNQIDLLEKIHAVNPHVIVVLSAGSAVEMPWINCCEALVYGCLGGQVAAPAVLNVLSGKVNPGGKLAETFPVAYTDLPVSQYYPGTEYTVEYREGLYVGYRYTTTTKKEVRFPFGFGLSYTTFAYSDLTVTDKGAAFKLKNTGDCAGDEVVQLYISLPGGKVIRPARELKGFTRVHLEAGEEKAVTIPFDGYTFRYFNVTTNKFEVEGGAYDILIAASSEDIRLSGKFEVKGTGAADPYAAGNPARAKLLDCYRTCDVHAVPDASFAALLGHPILQKRWDRSQPLGMNDTIRQMAYAKNPICRMVAKLLGSMIAKAIAGGKPDLNLLFIYNIPFRGMGKMMGGMITVDMADDIRFIANGHLFRGIGRLVKHFLNRPKLTKAK
;
A
#
# COMPACT_ATOMS: atom_id res chain seq x y z
N MET A 1 13.46 1.94 2.15
CA MET A 1 12.69 1.80 3.42
C MET A 1 12.54 0.35 3.84
N ALA A 2 11.84 -0.53 3.10
CA ALA A 2 11.61 -1.93 3.49
C ALA A 2 12.90 -2.70 3.84
N ALA A 3 13.96 -2.56 3.03
CA ALA A 3 15.25 -3.19 3.31
C ALA A 3 15.84 -2.77 4.67
N GLY A 4 15.70 -1.50 5.06
CA GLY A 4 16.15 -0.99 6.36
C GLY A 4 15.37 -1.59 7.53
N PHE A 5 14.04 -1.66 7.41
CA PHE A 5 13.19 -2.32 8.41
C PHE A 5 13.54 -3.80 8.58
N ILE A 6 13.71 -4.52 7.46
CA ILE A 6 14.08 -5.94 7.47
C ILE A 6 15.42 -6.16 8.19
N ARG A 7 16.45 -5.36 7.89
CA ARG A 7 17.74 -5.46 8.59
C ARG A 7 17.59 -5.22 10.08
N GLY A 8 16.90 -4.14 10.48
CA GLY A 8 16.71 -3.81 11.89
C GLY A 8 15.97 -4.91 12.67
N VAL A 9 14.91 -5.50 12.11
CA VAL A 9 14.19 -6.63 12.73
C VAL A 9 15.09 -7.86 12.87
N GLN A 10 15.85 -8.18 11.81
CA GLN A 10 16.70 -9.38 11.78
C GLN A 10 17.96 -9.28 12.63
N GLU A 11 18.47 -8.06 12.86
CA GLU A 11 19.54 -7.80 13.83
C GLU A 11 19.12 -8.17 15.26
N GLN A 12 17.82 -8.14 15.57
CA GLN A 12 17.26 -8.59 16.86
C GLN A 12 17.03 -10.11 16.91
N GLY A 13 17.46 -10.87 15.91
CA GLY A 13 17.28 -12.32 15.84
C GLY A 13 15.88 -12.76 15.42
N VAL A 14 15.04 -11.86 14.92
CA VAL A 14 13.66 -12.16 14.46
C VAL A 14 13.61 -12.22 12.93
N ALA A 15 12.97 -13.24 12.37
CA ALA A 15 12.75 -13.34 10.93
C ALA A 15 11.73 -12.29 10.44
N ALA A 16 12.14 -11.42 9.52
CA ALA A 16 11.21 -10.54 8.83
C ALA A 16 10.50 -11.26 7.67
N CYS A 17 9.23 -10.94 7.45
CA CYS A 17 8.42 -11.47 6.35
C CYS A 17 7.95 -10.32 5.44
N ALA A 18 8.48 -10.23 4.22
CA ALA A 18 8.06 -9.21 3.25
C ALA A 18 6.72 -9.61 2.60
N LYS A 19 5.77 -8.68 2.51
CA LYS A 19 4.40 -8.95 2.04
C LYS A 19 3.78 -7.78 1.27
N HIS A 20 2.79 -7.98 0.40
CA HIS A 20 2.30 -9.26 -0.14
C HIS A 20 2.81 -9.43 -1.58
N PHE A 21 3.51 -10.54 -1.85
CA PHE A 21 4.22 -10.79 -3.10
C PHE A 21 3.31 -11.51 -4.13
N ALA A 22 2.78 -10.86 -5.17
CA ALA A 22 2.93 -9.45 -5.55
C ALA A 22 1.63 -8.90 -6.18
N ALA A 23 1.58 -7.58 -6.37
CA ALA A 23 0.45 -6.88 -7.00
C ALA A 23 -0.92 -7.02 -6.28
N ASN A 24 -0.89 -7.17 -4.96
CA ASN A 24 -2.07 -7.02 -4.11
C ASN A 24 -2.31 -5.53 -3.81
N SER A 25 -2.83 -4.78 -4.79
CA SER A 25 -2.99 -3.32 -4.70
C SER A 25 -4.43 -2.86 -4.44
N GLN A 26 -5.33 -3.79 -4.12
CA GLN A 26 -6.72 -3.51 -3.75
C GLN A 26 -7.31 -4.63 -2.90
N GLU A 27 -8.35 -4.32 -2.13
CA GLU A 27 -9.02 -5.29 -1.26
C GLU A 27 -10.22 -5.97 -1.93
N MET A 28 -10.91 -5.27 -2.84
CA MET A 28 -12.08 -5.77 -3.55
C MET A 28 -11.76 -7.07 -4.28
N LEU A 29 -12.44 -8.15 -3.87
CA LEU A 29 -12.29 -9.49 -4.46
C LEU A 29 -10.85 -10.03 -4.47
N ARG A 30 -9.96 -9.57 -3.57
CA ARG A 30 -8.53 -9.93 -3.56
C ARG A 30 -8.21 -11.43 -3.63
N MET A 31 -9.10 -12.31 -3.16
CA MET A 31 -8.94 -13.79 -3.23
C MET A 31 -9.35 -14.43 -4.57
N SER A 32 -9.96 -13.68 -5.48
CA SER A 32 -10.49 -14.19 -6.75
C SER A 32 -10.16 -13.33 -7.95
N SER A 33 -9.79 -12.07 -7.72
CA SER A 33 -9.44 -11.10 -8.74
C SER A 33 -8.07 -11.42 -9.35
N ASP A 34 -7.91 -11.03 -10.61
CA ASP A 34 -6.70 -11.15 -11.39
C ASP A 34 -6.13 -9.77 -11.72
N SER A 35 -4.95 -9.48 -11.18
CA SER A 35 -4.18 -8.28 -11.50
C SER A 35 -3.53 -8.49 -12.86
N VAL A 36 -4.03 -7.79 -13.88
CA VAL A 36 -3.59 -7.92 -15.27
C VAL A 36 -2.69 -6.76 -15.64
N MET A 37 -1.43 -7.05 -16.01
CA MET A 37 -0.42 -6.04 -16.37
C MET A 37 0.68 -6.65 -17.26
N ASP A 38 1.39 -5.81 -18.01
CA ASP A 38 2.55 -6.30 -18.78
C ASP A 38 3.78 -6.51 -17.87
N GLU A 39 4.71 -7.33 -18.36
CA GLU A 39 5.92 -7.71 -17.60
C GLU A 39 6.77 -6.49 -17.21
N ARG A 40 6.85 -5.44 -18.05
CA ARG A 40 7.65 -4.26 -17.71
C ARG A 40 7.04 -3.51 -16.53
N THR A 41 5.72 -3.31 -16.55
CA THR A 41 5.00 -2.71 -15.42
C THR A 41 5.18 -3.52 -14.16
N LEU A 42 5.02 -4.85 -14.23
CA LEU A 42 5.27 -5.75 -13.10
C LEU A 42 6.69 -5.57 -12.53
N ARG A 43 7.71 -5.61 -13.39
CA ARG A 43 9.12 -5.54 -13.01
C ARG A 43 9.52 -4.19 -12.42
N GLU A 44 9.14 -3.09 -13.06
CA GLU A 44 9.57 -1.75 -12.67
C GLU A 44 8.75 -1.16 -11.52
N MET A 45 7.48 -1.55 -11.37
CA MET A 45 6.58 -0.95 -10.37
C MET A 45 6.30 -1.87 -9.16
N TYR A 46 5.98 -3.14 -9.41
CA TYR A 46 5.42 -4.03 -8.38
C TYR A 46 6.40 -5.08 -7.84
N LEU A 47 7.53 -5.30 -8.53
CA LEU A 47 8.59 -6.20 -8.10
C LEU A 47 9.88 -5.49 -7.70
N THR A 48 10.21 -4.32 -8.25
CA THR A 48 11.49 -3.63 -7.94
C THR A 48 11.63 -3.32 -6.44
N ASN A 49 10.53 -2.98 -5.75
CA ASN A 49 10.54 -2.79 -4.30
C ASN A 49 10.84 -4.09 -3.52
N PHE A 50 10.33 -5.24 -3.99
CA PHE A 50 10.67 -6.55 -3.42
C PHE A 50 12.09 -6.97 -3.78
N GLU A 51 12.58 -6.67 -4.98
CA GLU A 51 13.97 -6.92 -5.37
C GLU A 51 14.94 -6.20 -4.44
N ILE A 52 14.69 -4.91 -4.17
CA ILE A 52 15.48 -4.11 -3.23
C ILE A 52 15.38 -4.72 -1.82
N ALA A 53 14.18 -5.06 -1.36
CA ALA A 53 13.99 -5.69 -0.06
C ALA A 53 14.76 -7.03 0.05
N VAL A 54 14.75 -7.84 -1.00
CA VAL A 54 15.43 -9.14 -1.08
C VAL A 54 16.95 -8.97 -1.11
N LYS A 55 17.48 -8.18 -2.02
CA LYS A 55 18.93 -8.05 -2.25
C LYS A 55 19.62 -7.30 -1.12
N GLU A 56 18.99 -6.26 -0.56
CA GLU A 56 19.59 -5.43 0.48
C GLU A 56 19.11 -5.75 1.89
N GLY A 57 17.85 -6.16 2.04
CA GLY A 57 17.26 -6.52 3.34
C GLY A 57 17.48 -7.98 3.69
N LYS A 58 17.46 -8.88 2.70
CA LYS A 58 17.58 -10.33 2.86
C LYS A 58 16.53 -10.88 3.86
N PRO A 59 15.23 -10.69 3.61
CA PRO A 59 14.18 -11.18 4.49
C PRO A 59 14.25 -12.71 4.56
N ARG A 60 14.06 -13.27 5.75
CA ARG A 60 14.02 -14.72 5.96
C ARG A 60 12.73 -15.36 5.42
N ALA A 61 11.66 -14.57 5.26
CA ALA A 61 10.41 -15.03 4.69
C ALA A 61 9.79 -14.04 3.70
N ILE A 62 9.01 -14.57 2.76
CA ILE A 62 8.13 -13.78 1.89
C ILE A 62 6.72 -14.38 1.94
N MET A 63 5.72 -13.53 2.04
CA MET A 63 4.31 -13.90 1.99
C MET A 63 3.74 -13.64 0.61
N THR A 64 3.20 -14.67 -0.03
CA THR A 64 2.49 -14.52 -1.31
C THR A 64 1.18 -13.77 -1.13
N SER A 65 0.75 -13.02 -2.14
CA SER A 65 -0.55 -12.36 -2.15
C SER A 65 -1.72 -13.31 -2.40
N TYR A 66 -2.95 -12.80 -2.21
CA TYR A 66 -4.18 -13.52 -2.50
C TYR A 66 -4.53 -13.61 -4.00
N ASN A 67 -4.24 -12.55 -4.75
CA ASN A 67 -4.74 -12.37 -6.11
C ASN A 67 -4.08 -13.30 -7.11
N ARG A 68 -4.68 -13.38 -8.30
CA ARG A 68 -3.95 -13.83 -9.48
C ARG A 68 -3.12 -12.69 -10.05
N LEU A 69 -2.05 -13.07 -10.73
CA LEU A 69 -1.24 -12.20 -11.56
C LEU A 69 -1.22 -12.82 -12.96
N ASN A 70 -1.78 -12.12 -13.94
CA ASN A 70 -1.89 -12.57 -15.33
C ASN A 70 -2.41 -14.02 -15.44
N GLY A 71 -3.49 -14.33 -14.71
CA GLY A 71 -4.22 -15.59 -14.81
C GLY A 71 -3.79 -16.68 -13.81
N THR A 72 -2.67 -16.53 -13.11
CA THR A 72 -2.17 -17.53 -12.14
C THR A 72 -2.12 -16.97 -10.73
N TYR A 73 -2.62 -17.71 -9.74
CA TYR A 73 -2.51 -17.32 -8.33
C TYR A 73 -1.06 -17.18 -7.93
N THR A 74 -0.71 -16.12 -7.20
CA THR A 74 0.70 -15.80 -6.88
C THR A 74 1.39 -16.89 -6.07
N ASN A 75 0.66 -17.64 -5.24
CA ASN A 75 1.20 -18.80 -4.51
C ASN A 75 1.58 -19.98 -5.42
N GLU A 76 1.00 -20.07 -6.61
CA GLU A 76 1.19 -21.17 -7.58
C GLU A 76 2.00 -20.70 -8.79
N ASN A 77 2.47 -19.46 -8.77
CA ASN A 77 3.09 -18.82 -9.91
C ASN A 77 4.60 -19.14 -9.95
N GLN A 78 4.98 -20.08 -10.82
CA GLN A 78 6.38 -20.49 -10.99
C GLN A 78 7.27 -19.36 -11.52
N HIS A 79 6.73 -18.49 -12.38
CA HIS A 79 7.46 -17.31 -12.87
C HIS A 79 7.85 -16.40 -11.69
N LEU A 80 6.93 -16.12 -10.77
CA LEU A 80 7.23 -15.33 -9.58
C LEU A 80 8.17 -16.04 -8.60
N LEU A 81 7.82 -17.28 -8.19
CA LEU A 81 8.45 -17.93 -7.04
C LEU A 81 9.75 -18.67 -7.40
N LYS A 82 9.86 -19.21 -8.61
CA LYS A 82 11.07 -19.90 -9.07
C LYS A 82 11.92 -18.97 -9.91
N ASP A 83 11.39 -18.54 -11.05
CA ASP A 83 12.21 -17.90 -12.07
C ASP A 83 12.75 -16.56 -11.56
N ILE A 84 11.89 -15.72 -11.00
CA ILE A 84 12.28 -14.41 -10.47
C ILE A 84 12.90 -14.53 -9.08
N LEU A 85 12.13 -15.00 -8.09
CA LEU A 85 12.54 -14.90 -6.69
C LEU A 85 13.77 -15.77 -6.37
N ARG A 86 13.79 -17.03 -6.82
CA ARG A 86 14.89 -17.95 -6.53
C ARG A 86 15.95 -17.98 -7.64
N GLY A 87 15.56 -17.80 -8.89
CA GLY A 87 16.45 -17.81 -10.05
C GLY A 87 17.19 -16.49 -10.21
N GLU A 88 16.47 -15.42 -10.54
CA GLU A 88 17.07 -14.12 -10.85
C GLU A 88 17.59 -13.38 -9.61
N TRP A 89 16.90 -13.47 -8.47
CA TRP A 89 17.30 -12.76 -7.25
C TRP A 89 18.13 -13.60 -6.29
N ASP A 90 18.31 -14.90 -6.58
CA ASP A 90 19.08 -15.85 -5.78
C ASP A 90 18.71 -15.83 -4.28
N TRP A 91 17.41 -15.84 -4.00
CA TRP A 91 16.91 -15.75 -2.63
C TRP A 91 16.68 -17.12 -1.97
N GLN A 92 17.21 -17.27 -0.75
CA GLN A 92 17.30 -18.53 -0.01
C GLN A 92 16.43 -18.57 1.27
N GLY A 93 15.33 -17.81 1.31
CA GLY A 93 14.37 -17.85 2.43
C GLY A 93 13.16 -18.76 2.17
N LEU A 94 12.15 -18.66 3.05
CA LEU A 94 10.93 -19.46 2.98
C LEU A 94 9.71 -18.65 2.49
N VAL A 95 8.91 -19.25 1.61
CA VAL A 95 7.66 -18.69 1.13
C VAL A 95 6.49 -19.18 1.97
N VAL A 96 5.70 -18.26 2.51
CA VAL A 96 4.43 -18.54 3.18
C VAL A 96 3.25 -18.05 2.34
N THR A 97 2.07 -18.62 2.55
CA THR A 97 0.83 -18.04 2.00
C THR A 97 0.33 -16.91 2.87
N ASP A 98 -0.39 -15.96 2.27
CA ASP A 98 -1.36 -15.20 3.06
C ASP A 98 -2.41 -16.14 3.66
N TRP A 99 -3.18 -15.66 4.63
CA TRP A 99 -4.11 -16.45 5.43
C TRP A 99 -5.29 -17.00 4.60
N GLY A 100 -5.17 -18.26 4.16
CA GLY A 100 -6.10 -18.89 3.22
C GLY A 100 -5.78 -18.61 1.75
N GLY A 101 -4.61 -18.04 1.45
CA GLY A 101 -4.11 -17.75 0.10
C GLY A 101 -3.58 -18.97 -0.67
N SER A 102 -3.68 -20.17 -0.10
CA SER A 102 -3.39 -21.44 -0.77
C SER A 102 -4.58 -21.91 -1.62
N ASN A 103 -4.45 -21.96 -2.94
CA ASN A 103 -5.56 -22.32 -3.83
C ASN A 103 -5.47 -23.80 -4.21
N SER A 104 -4.29 -24.23 -4.63
CA SER A 104 -3.91 -25.64 -4.78
C SER A 104 -2.63 -25.90 -3.99
N TYR A 105 -2.74 -26.77 -2.98
CA TYR A 105 -1.60 -27.05 -2.09
C TYR A 105 -0.44 -27.71 -2.84
N VAL A 106 -0.74 -28.68 -3.69
CA VAL A 106 0.25 -29.41 -4.49
C VAL A 106 0.95 -28.49 -5.47
N GLU A 107 0.20 -27.62 -6.15
CA GLU A 107 0.77 -26.68 -7.13
C GLU A 107 1.59 -25.59 -6.43
N GLY A 108 1.17 -25.14 -5.24
CA GLY A 108 1.95 -24.22 -4.41
C GLY A 108 3.29 -24.83 -4.00
N VAL A 109 3.29 -26.05 -3.45
CA VAL A 109 4.53 -26.78 -3.10
C VAL A 109 5.42 -26.95 -4.33
N ARG A 110 4.84 -27.30 -5.48
CA ARG A 110 5.59 -27.41 -6.74
C ARG A 110 6.18 -26.06 -7.15
N ALA A 111 5.46 -24.96 -6.98
CA ALA A 111 5.91 -23.62 -7.35
C ALA A 111 6.95 -23.02 -6.39
N GLY A 112 7.11 -23.54 -5.18
CA GLY A 112 8.11 -23.07 -4.22
C GLY A 112 7.56 -22.61 -2.88
N MET A 113 6.26 -22.77 -2.62
CA MET A 113 5.65 -22.53 -1.30
C MET A 113 6.21 -23.51 -0.28
N ASN A 114 6.67 -22.99 0.86
CA ASN A 114 7.22 -23.79 1.95
C ASN A 114 6.17 -24.07 3.05
N LEU A 115 5.29 -23.09 3.34
CA LEU A 115 4.32 -23.19 4.43
C LEU A 115 2.97 -22.58 4.04
N GLU A 116 1.91 -23.39 4.15
CA GLU A 116 0.53 -22.92 4.06
C GLU A 116 0.06 -22.35 5.40
N MET A 117 -0.64 -21.23 5.35
CA MET A 117 -1.25 -20.59 6.52
C MET A 117 -2.72 -20.23 6.24
N PRO A 118 -3.66 -20.41 7.18
CA PRO A 118 -3.52 -21.16 8.44
C PRO A 118 -3.35 -22.67 8.20
N ALA A 119 -3.17 -23.42 9.30
CA ALA A 119 -3.33 -24.87 9.26
C ALA A 119 -4.75 -25.26 8.78
N ALA A 120 -4.82 -25.95 7.64
CA ALA A 120 -6.07 -26.40 7.01
C ALA A 120 -6.51 -27.81 7.44
N GLY A 121 -5.92 -28.36 8.51
CA GLY A 121 -6.11 -29.75 8.93
C GLY A 121 -5.40 -30.75 8.00
N ASP A 122 -5.80 -32.03 8.07
CA ASP A 122 -5.07 -33.14 7.43
C ASP A 122 -5.28 -33.24 5.91
N ASP A 123 -6.31 -32.59 5.36
CA ASP A 123 -6.74 -32.75 3.96
C ASP A 123 -5.61 -32.43 2.97
N ASN A 124 -4.93 -31.30 3.15
CA ASN A 124 -3.86 -30.87 2.24
C ASN A 124 -2.64 -31.80 2.25
N ALA A 125 -2.27 -32.30 3.43
CA ALA A 125 -1.19 -33.28 3.52
C ALA A 125 -1.60 -34.63 2.89
N CYS A 126 -2.86 -35.07 3.05
CA CYS A 126 -3.37 -36.23 2.33
C CYS A 126 -3.36 -36.01 0.80
N GLN A 127 -3.72 -34.82 0.32
CA GLN A 127 -3.66 -34.46 -1.10
C GLN A 127 -2.22 -34.48 -1.64
N LEU A 128 -1.25 -34.00 -0.86
CA LEU A 128 0.16 -34.03 -1.22
C LEU A 128 0.69 -35.46 -1.29
N LEU A 129 0.41 -36.29 -0.28
CA LEU A 129 0.79 -37.71 -0.27
C LEU A 129 0.19 -38.45 -1.47
N LYS A 130 -1.08 -38.17 -1.81
CA LYS A 130 -1.72 -38.72 -3.00
C LYS A 130 -1.01 -38.26 -4.28
N ALA A 131 -0.67 -36.98 -4.37
CA ALA A 131 0.05 -36.43 -5.53
C ALA A 131 1.43 -37.07 -5.74
N VAL A 132 2.16 -37.36 -4.66
CA VAL A 132 3.43 -38.09 -4.71
C VAL A 132 3.23 -39.50 -5.24
N LYS A 133 2.26 -40.25 -4.68
CA LYS A 133 1.94 -41.62 -5.11
C LYS A 133 1.52 -41.71 -6.58
N GLU A 134 0.84 -40.67 -7.08
CA GLU A 134 0.39 -40.55 -8.46
C GLU A 134 1.46 -40.00 -9.42
N GLY A 135 2.64 -39.61 -8.91
CA GLY A 135 3.71 -39.02 -9.73
C GLY A 135 3.43 -37.59 -10.21
N ARG A 136 2.44 -36.89 -9.63
CA ARG A 136 2.14 -35.48 -9.95
C ARG A 136 3.15 -34.51 -9.34
N ILE A 137 3.85 -34.92 -8.28
CA ILE A 137 4.96 -34.20 -7.67
C ILE A 137 5.93 -35.23 -7.12
N THR A 138 7.23 -34.95 -7.13
CA THR A 138 8.25 -35.87 -6.64
C THR A 138 8.49 -35.68 -5.14
N GLU A 139 8.90 -36.75 -4.46
CA GLU A 139 9.35 -36.66 -3.06
C GLU A 139 10.51 -35.67 -2.91
N LYS A 140 11.43 -35.64 -3.88
CA LYS A 140 12.53 -34.66 -3.95
C LYS A 140 12.05 -33.21 -3.93
N GLU A 141 10.98 -32.88 -4.67
CA GLU A 141 10.42 -31.51 -4.65
C GLU A 141 9.82 -31.16 -3.28
N VAL A 142 9.20 -32.13 -2.60
CA VAL A 142 8.66 -31.95 -1.26
C VAL A 142 9.80 -31.78 -0.25
N ASP A 143 10.80 -32.65 -0.29
CA ASP A 143 11.99 -32.59 0.57
C ASP A 143 12.69 -31.25 0.44
N GLN A 144 12.84 -30.74 -0.78
CA GLN A 144 13.45 -29.44 -1.02
C GLN A 144 12.68 -28.32 -0.28
N ARG A 145 11.33 -28.33 -0.31
CA ARG A 145 10.53 -27.32 0.43
C ARG A 145 10.71 -27.43 1.94
N VAL A 146 10.81 -28.65 2.45
CA VAL A 146 11.03 -28.91 3.88
C VAL A 146 12.44 -28.48 4.29
N SER A 147 13.47 -28.80 3.52
CA SER A 147 14.85 -28.38 3.76
C SER A 147 14.97 -26.85 3.82
N GLU A 148 14.46 -26.14 2.82
CA GLU A 148 14.47 -24.66 2.79
C GLU A 148 13.76 -24.05 4.02
N LEU A 149 12.65 -24.66 4.47
CA LEU A 149 11.94 -24.23 5.68
C LEU A 149 12.79 -24.46 6.93
N LEU A 150 13.37 -25.65 7.06
CA LEU A 150 14.21 -26.02 8.20
C LEU A 150 15.49 -25.19 8.26
N ASP A 151 16.11 -24.88 7.13
CA ASP A 151 17.30 -24.03 7.06
C ASP A 151 17.03 -22.66 7.69
N VAL A 152 15.85 -22.08 7.43
CA VAL A 152 15.46 -20.83 8.08
C VAL A 152 15.13 -21.05 9.55
N VAL A 153 14.21 -21.96 9.88
CA VAL A 153 13.71 -22.16 11.26
C VAL A 153 14.83 -22.53 12.22
N LEU A 154 15.73 -23.42 11.82
CA LEU A 154 16.86 -23.88 12.63
C LEU A 154 17.97 -22.83 12.74
N SER A 155 18.02 -21.84 11.83
CA SER A 155 18.96 -20.72 11.93
C SER A 155 18.54 -19.64 12.92
N LEU A 156 17.28 -19.66 13.38
CA LEU A 156 16.76 -18.65 14.30
C LEU A 156 17.15 -18.97 15.75
N PRO A 157 17.41 -17.94 16.58
CA PRO A 157 17.62 -18.12 18.01
C PRO A 157 16.46 -18.85 18.68
N GLN A 158 16.77 -19.74 19.62
CA GLN A 158 15.77 -20.45 20.42
C GLN A 158 15.43 -19.65 21.69
N GLY A 159 14.15 -19.60 22.08
CA GLY A 159 13.67 -18.96 23.32
C GLY A 159 12.67 -17.82 23.09
N ASN A 160 12.19 -17.22 24.19
CA ASN A 160 11.10 -16.23 24.17
C ASN A 160 11.55 -14.78 23.84
N GLY A 161 12.72 -14.60 23.23
CA GLY A 161 13.33 -13.29 23.00
C GLY A 161 13.85 -12.62 24.28
N ALA A 162 14.60 -11.52 24.13
CA ALA A 162 15.01 -10.69 25.25
C ALA A 162 13.83 -9.87 25.79
N PRO A 163 13.81 -9.51 27.09
CA PRO A 163 12.86 -8.54 27.62
C PRO A 163 12.92 -7.21 26.85
N VAL A 164 11.76 -6.61 26.65
CA VAL A 164 11.62 -5.35 25.92
C VAL A 164 11.72 -4.15 26.87
N ASP A 165 12.52 -3.15 26.51
CA ASP A 165 12.51 -1.83 27.15
C ASP A 165 11.39 -0.98 26.54
N VAL A 166 10.25 -0.97 27.23
CA VAL A 166 9.03 -0.28 26.78
C VAL A 166 9.23 1.23 26.66
N GLU A 167 10.01 1.84 27.56
CA GLU A 167 10.23 3.29 27.55
C GLU A 167 11.19 3.69 26.42
N GLN A 168 12.22 2.90 26.15
CA GLN A 168 13.07 3.14 24.99
C GLN A 168 12.31 2.97 23.68
N GLN A 169 11.51 1.90 23.53
CA GLN A 169 10.67 1.71 22.34
C GLN A 169 9.67 2.84 22.14
N HIS A 170 9.12 3.40 23.22
CA HIS A 170 8.25 4.54 23.12
C HIS A 170 8.97 5.80 22.61
N LYS A 171 10.22 6.04 23.04
CA LYS A 171 11.04 7.13 22.50
C LYS A 171 11.40 6.93 21.03
N ASP A 172 11.77 5.71 20.66
CA ASP A 172 12.09 5.36 19.26
C ASP A 172 10.85 5.54 18.36
N ALA A 173 9.68 5.14 18.85
CA ALA A 173 8.41 5.37 18.16
C ALA A 173 8.13 6.87 18.00
N LEU A 174 8.36 7.67 19.05
CA LEU A 174 8.18 9.13 19.02
C LEU A 174 9.08 9.77 17.96
N GLU A 175 10.37 9.44 17.96
CA GLU A 175 11.32 9.95 16.97
C GLU A 175 10.89 9.58 15.53
N ALA A 176 10.45 8.33 15.31
CA ALA A 176 9.96 7.90 14.01
C ALA A 176 8.69 8.66 13.59
N ALA A 177 7.75 8.89 14.51
CA ALA A 177 6.52 9.62 14.26
C ALA A 177 6.79 11.10 13.97
N GLU A 178 7.63 11.77 14.75
CA GLU A 178 8.07 13.16 14.54
C GLU A 178 8.69 13.36 13.17
N LYS A 179 9.55 12.42 12.76
CA LYS A 179 10.19 12.42 11.44
C LYS A 179 9.23 12.10 10.29
N SER A 180 8.02 11.62 10.58
CA SER A 180 6.99 11.24 9.61
C SER A 180 5.88 12.29 9.45
N VAL A 181 5.74 13.23 10.38
CA VAL A 181 4.80 14.35 10.27
C VAL A 181 5.20 15.24 9.09
N VAL A 182 4.23 15.56 8.22
CA VAL A 182 4.44 16.40 7.04
C VAL A 182 3.69 17.71 7.21
N LEU A 183 4.41 18.83 7.18
CA LEU A 183 3.78 20.16 7.09
C LEU A 183 3.44 20.45 5.63
N LEU A 184 2.14 20.56 5.32
CA LEU A 184 1.66 20.73 3.95
C LEU A 184 1.35 22.19 3.61
N LYS A 185 0.94 22.98 4.61
CA LYS A 185 0.62 24.40 4.45
C LYS A 185 1.02 25.15 5.72
N ASN A 186 1.56 26.37 5.58
CA ASN A 186 1.89 27.27 6.70
C ASN A 186 1.91 28.73 6.24
N GLU A 187 0.75 29.36 6.12
CA GLU A 187 0.59 30.76 5.74
C GLU A 187 0.94 31.69 6.91
N GLY A 188 1.57 32.83 6.59
CA GLY A 188 1.93 33.84 7.60
C GLY A 188 2.91 33.37 8.67
N ASN A 189 3.51 32.19 8.52
CA ASN A 189 4.28 31.51 9.56
C ASN A 189 3.50 31.37 10.88
N ILE A 190 2.20 31.03 10.80
CA ILE A 190 1.35 30.81 11.98
C ILE A 190 1.89 29.67 12.86
N LEU A 191 2.52 28.66 12.25
CA LEU A 191 3.31 27.65 12.96
C LEU A 191 4.81 27.98 12.92
N PRO A 192 5.54 27.70 14.02
CA PRO A 192 5.08 27.07 15.26
C PRO A 192 4.31 28.02 16.20
N LEU A 193 3.37 27.47 16.97
CA LEU A 193 2.60 28.22 17.97
C LEU A 193 3.43 28.53 19.22
N ARG A 194 3.25 29.73 19.76
CA ARG A 194 3.81 30.13 21.05
C ARG A 194 3.13 29.39 22.20
N LYS A 195 3.87 29.15 23.29
CA LYS A 195 3.34 28.51 24.52
C LYS A 195 2.17 29.27 25.15
N ASP A 196 2.09 30.58 24.94
CA ASP A 196 1.04 31.44 25.49
C ASP A 196 -0.09 31.75 24.49
N ALA A 197 -0.08 31.11 23.31
CA ALA A 197 -1.14 31.23 22.32
C ALA A 197 -2.48 30.77 22.91
N LYS A 198 -3.54 31.52 22.62
CA LYS A 198 -4.89 31.21 23.10
C LYS A 198 -5.57 30.23 22.14
N VAL A 199 -5.44 28.94 22.39
CA VAL A 199 -5.89 27.88 21.46
C VAL A 199 -7.23 27.28 21.86
N ALA A 200 -8.10 27.02 20.88
CA ALA A 200 -9.25 26.11 21.03
C ALA A 200 -8.95 24.80 20.30
N VAL A 201 -9.26 23.66 20.91
CA VAL A 201 -9.12 22.36 20.25
C VAL A 201 -10.49 21.82 19.83
N ILE A 202 -10.64 21.52 18.55
CA ILE A 202 -11.90 21.02 17.99
C ILE A 202 -11.64 19.75 17.22
N GLY A 203 -12.47 18.73 17.44
CA GLY A 203 -12.44 17.47 16.70
C GLY A 203 -12.10 16.26 17.57
N ASP A 204 -12.88 15.19 17.44
CA ASP A 204 -12.78 13.98 18.27
C ASP A 204 -11.40 13.29 18.20
N PHE A 205 -10.64 13.48 17.11
CA PHE A 205 -9.30 12.90 16.96
C PHE A 205 -8.27 13.48 17.95
N ALA A 206 -8.54 14.65 18.55
CA ALA A 206 -7.67 15.22 19.58
C ALA A 206 -7.77 14.45 20.91
N GLU A 207 -8.97 14.06 21.31
CA GLU A 207 -9.25 13.30 22.54
C GLU A 207 -9.00 11.79 22.34
N LYS A 208 -9.39 11.26 21.17
CA LYS A 208 -9.24 9.86 20.80
C LYS A 208 -8.38 9.75 19.54
N PRO A 209 -7.05 9.63 19.63
CA PRO A 209 -6.20 9.62 18.45
C PRO A 209 -6.60 8.51 17.48
N ARG A 210 -6.57 8.81 16.18
CA ARG A 210 -6.52 7.78 15.15
C ARG A 210 -5.08 7.52 14.77
N TYR A 211 -4.53 6.44 15.31
CA TYR A 211 -3.10 6.21 15.33
C TYR A 211 -2.63 5.01 14.50
N GLN A 212 -3.55 4.19 14.00
CA GLN A 212 -3.26 3.02 13.18
C GLN A 212 -4.40 2.70 12.21
N GLY A 213 -4.13 1.82 11.24
CA GLY A 213 -5.15 1.28 10.33
C GLY A 213 -5.98 0.16 10.97
N ALA A 214 -7.03 -0.28 10.28
CA ALA A 214 -7.89 -1.39 10.73
C ALA A 214 -7.60 -2.68 9.94
N GLY A 215 -7.76 -3.84 10.60
CA GLY A 215 -7.49 -5.16 10.04
C GLY A 215 -6.33 -5.89 10.73
N SER A 216 -5.61 -6.75 10.02
CA SER A 216 -4.49 -7.54 10.54
C SER A 216 -3.28 -6.73 11.01
N SER A 217 -3.20 -5.44 10.66
CA SER A 217 -2.15 -4.54 11.12
C SER A 217 -2.39 -3.95 12.51
N MET A 218 -3.54 -4.21 13.13
CA MET A 218 -3.87 -3.65 14.43
C MET A 218 -2.99 -4.21 15.54
N VAL A 219 -2.43 -3.31 16.34
CA VAL A 219 -1.66 -3.62 17.55
C VAL A 219 -2.41 -3.09 18.77
N ASN A 220 -2.53 -3.92 19.80
CA ASN A 220 -2.94 -3.49 21.14
C ASN A 220 -1.75 -2.73 21.75
N ALA A 221 -1.73 -1.42 21.59
CA ALA A 221 -0.63 -0.58 22.05
C ALA A 221 -0.61 -0.47 23.57
N GLU A 222 0.59 -0.46 24.15
CA GLU A 222 0.81 -0.35 25.60
C GLU A 222 0.33 1.01 26.14
N ARG A 223 0.64 2.09 25.41
CA ARG A 223 0.34 3.47 25.80
C ARG A 223 -0.05 4.31 24.61
N VAL A 224 -1.34 4.66 24.51
CA VAL A 224 -1.85 5.62 23.51
C VAL A 224 -2.10 6.96 24.18
N GLU A 225 -1.35 7.98 23.77
CA GLU A 225 -1.48 9.33 24.32
C GLU A 225 -2.46 10.18 23.51
N SER A 226 -3.30 10.98 24.18
CA SER A 226 -4.21 11.93 23.54
C SER A 226 -3.68 13.35 23.57
N THR A 227 -4.05 14.15 22.57
CA THR A 227 -3.67 15.57 22.51
C THR A 227 -4.17 16.31 23.73
N MET A 228 -5.43 16.08 24.10
CA MET A 228 -6.08 16.78 25.20
C MET A 228 -5.42 16.53 26.56
N ALA A 229 -4.97 15.29 26.82
CA ALA A 229 -4.25 14.97 28.05
C ALA A 229 -2.91 15.71 28.15
N MET A 230 -2.24 15.94 27.02
CA MET A 230 -0.92 16.56 26.96
C MET A 230 -0.96 18.08 26.80
N LEU A 231 -2.04 18.63 26.25
CA LEU A 231 -2.18 20.01 25.81
C LEU A 231 -1.74 21.07 26.84
N PRO A 232 -2.04 20.95 28.16
CA PRO A 232 -1.62 21.94 29.15
C PRO A 232 -0.09 22.11 29.25
N GLY A 233 0.68 21.08 28.90
CA GLY A 233 2.16 21.14 28.85
C GLY A 233 2.73 21.86 27.62
N TYR A 234 1.88 22.20 26.64
CA TYR A 234 2.26 22.85 25.39
C TYR A 234 1.70 24.26 25.28
N PHE A 235 0.41 24.46 25.58
CA PHE A 235 -0.28 25.74 25.40
C PHE A 235 -1.03 26.16 26.67
N LEU A 236 -0.48 27.17 27.37
CA LEU A 236 -0.93 27.59 28.69
C LEU A 236 -2.30 28.28 28.68
N LYS A 237 -2.68 28.90 27.54
CA LYS A 237 -3.97 29.58 27.38
C LYS A 237 -4.96 28.77 26.53
N ASN A 238 -4.94 27.45 26.64
CA ASN A 238 -5.97 26.59 26.05
C ASN A 238 -7.37 26.98 26.59
N VAL A 239 -8.30 27.31 25.70
CA VAL A 239 -9.66 27.75 26.06
C VAL A 239 -10.67 26.62 26.18
N GLY A 240 -10.27 25.38 25.82
CA GLY A 240 -11.09 24.19 25.99
C GLY A 240 -11.11 23.28 24.76
N TYR A 241 -12.02 22.32 24.82
CA TYR A 241 -12.21 21.30 23.80
C TYR A 241 -13.68 21.18 23.41
N ALA A 242 -13.94 20.97 22.13
CA ALA A 242 -15.23 20.57 21.61
C ALA A 242 -15.07 19.42 20.61
N GLN A 243 -15.89 18.38 20.73
CA GLN A 243 -15.84 17.24 19.79
C GLN A 243 -16.16 17.67 18.35
N GLY A 244 -17.12 18.58 18.18
CA GLY A 244 -17.47 19.19 16.90
C GLY A 244 -18.31 18.32 15.96
N PHE A 245 -17.95 17.04 15.78
CA PHE A 245 -18.60 16.16 14.81
C PHE A 245 -18.66 14.70 15.27
N GLU A 246 -19.49 13.91 14.60
CA GLU A 246 -19.48 12.44 14.66
C GLU A 246 -18.52 11.90 13.59
N ARG A 247 -17.64 10.95 13.91
CA ARG A 247 -16.64 10.46 12.94
C ARG A 247 -17.23 9.83 11.66
N GLN A 248 -18.41 9.21 11.78
CA GLN A 248 -19.07 8.44 10.72
C GLN A 248 -19.99 9.30 9.84
N ASP A 249 -19.61 10.55 9.58
CA ASP A 249 -20.31 11.50 8.70
C ASP A 249 -21.77 11.80 9.08
N LYS A 250 -22.16 11.54 10.34
CA LYS A 250 -23.51 11.86 10.82
C LYS A 250 -23.56 13.34 11.25
N PRO A 251 -24.51 14.14 10.73
CA PRO A 251 -24.69 15.51 11.21
C PRO A 251 -25.11 15.56 12.68
N ASN A 252 -24.54 16.50 13.43
CA ASN A 252 -24.89 16.74 14.83
C ASN A 252 -24.82 18.25 15.13
N ALA A 253 -25.98 18.92 15.10
CA ALA A 253 -26.08 20.37 15.24
C ALA A 253 -25.64 20.89 16.62
N GLU A 254 -25.78 20.06 17.67
CA GLU A 254 -25.38 20.44 19.02
C GLU A 254 -23.85 20.48 19.14
N LEU A 255 -23.17 19.43 18.68
CA LEU A 255 -21.70 19.39 18.66
C LEU A 255 -21.12 20.51 17.78
N GLU A 256 -21.74 20.79 16.64
CA GLU A 256 -21.34 21.88 15.75
C GLU A 256 -21.47 23.24 16.46
N ALA A 257 -22.60 23.52 17.10
CA ALA A 257 -22.83 24.78 17.80
C ALA A 257 -21.84 24.99 18.96
N GLN A 258 -21.51 23.93 19.70
CA GLN A 258 -20.50 23.97 20.77
C GLN A 258 -19.11 24.31 20.22
N ALA A 259 -18.70 23.68 19.11
CA ALA A 259 -17.43 23.95 18.46
C ALA A 259 -17.32 25.39 17.94
N ILE A 260 -18.38 25.91 17.29
CA ILE A 260 -18.42 27.30 16.80
C ILE A 260 -18.35 28.29 17.98
N ALA A 261 -19.05 28.03 19.08
CA ALA A 261 -19.00 28.88 20.27
C ALA A 261 -17.59 28.91 20.88
N LEU A 262 -16.90 27.77 20.92
CA LEU A 262 -15.53 27.68 21.41
C LEU A 262 -14.54 28.42 20.49
N ALA A 263 -14.66 28.25 19.17
CA ALA A 263 -13.79 28.87 18.17
C ALA A 263 -13.75 30.41 18.27
N LYS A 264 -14.88 31.05 18.58
CA LYS A 264 -14.99 32.51 18.77
C LYS A 264 -14.19 33.04 19.95
N ASN A 265 -13.86 32.19 20.91
CA ASN A 265 -13.18 32.57 22.14
C ASN A 265 -11.66 32.38 22.08
N ALA A 266 -11.11 31.86 20.98
CA ALA A 266 -9.69 31.58 20.79
C ALA A 266 -9.01 32.58 19.84
N GLU A 267 -7.69 32.72 19.99
CA GLU A 267 -6.83 33.37 19.00
C GLU A 267 -6.65 32.46 17.78
N CYS A 268 -6.46 31.16 18.01
CA CYS A 268 -6.26 30.15 16.98
C CYS A 268 -7.05 28.88 17.29
N VAL A 269 -7.56 28.21 16.25
CA VAL A 269 -8.24 26.92 16.36
C VAL A 269 -7.32 25.81 15.89
N LEU A 270 -7.11 24.78 16.73
CA LEU A 270 -6.51 23.51 16.35
C LEU A 270 -7.65 22.55 15.95
N MET A 271 -7.85 22.38 14.66
CA MET A 271 -8.92 21.55 14.09
C MET A 271 -8.38 20.16 13.72
N TYR A 272 -8.76 19.15 14.50
CA TYR A 272 -8.37 17.76 14.31
C TYR A 272 -9.42 17.01 13.47
N ILE A 273 -9.11 16.74 12.21
CA ILE A 273 -9.99 16.06 11.24
C ILE A 273 -9.29 14.87 10.59
N GLY A 274 -10.05 13.99 9.95
CA GLY A 274 -9.49 12.76 9.41
C GLY A 274 -10.52 11.77 8.92
N LEU A 275 -10.01 10.68 8.35
CA LEU A 275 -10.85 9.54 7.99
C LEU A 275 -11.18 8.73 9.25
N PRO A 276 -12.36 8.12 9.36
CA PRO A 276 -12.66 7.14 10.41
C PRO A 276 -12.03 5.78 10.11
N GLU A 277 -11.98 4.90 11.12
CA GLU A 277 -11.44 3.52 11.01
C GLU A 277 -12.17 2.70 9.93
N SER A 278 -13.47 2.91 9.77
CA SER A 278 -14.31 2.23 8.78
C SER A 278 -13.97 2.54 7.32
N PHE A 279 -13.25 3.65 7.05
CA PHE A 279 -12.91 4.08 5.70
C PHE A 279 -11.57 3.51 5.25
N GLU A 280 -10.67 3.11 6.16
CA GLU A 280 -9.37 2.53 5.80
C GLU A 280 -9.18 1.22 6.59
N THR A 281 -9.76 0.16 6.05
CA THR A 281 -9.75 -1.17 6.67
C THR A 281 -9.39 -2.24 5.66
N GLU A 282 -8.65 -3.24 6.12
CA GLU A 282 -8.48 -4.48 5.38
C GLU A 282 -9.85 -5.05 4.96
N GLY A 283 -9.93 -5.61 3.74
CA GLY A 283 -11.13 -6.22 3.16
C GLY A 283 -12.07 -5.26 2.43
N LEU A 284 -11.83 -3.94 2.47
CA LEU A 284 -12.68 -2.95 1.82
C LEU A 284 -11.87 -1.75 1.29
N ASP A 285 -12.00 -1.50 -0.01
CA ASP A 285 -11.49 -0.26 -0.61
C ASP A 285 -12.41 0.93 -0.35
N ARG A 286 -11.85 2.14 -0.24
CA ARG A 286 -12.64 3.38 -0.22
C ARG A 286 -13.40 3.56 -1.53
N THR A 287 -14.61 4.11 -1.45
CA THR A 287 -15.41 4.46 -2.64
C THR A 287 -15.18 5.89 -3.13
N HIS A 288 -14.44 6.70 -2.37
CA HIS A 288 -14.09 8.09 -2.69
C HIS A 288 -12.85 8.53 -1.89
N MET A 289 -12.26 9.68 -2.25
CA MET A 289 -11.09 10.25 -1.56
C MET A 289 -11.42 11.41 -0.61
N ARG A 290 -12.66 11.90 -0.56
CA ARG A 290 -13.09 12.96 0.37
C ARG A 290 -13.11 12.53 1.84
N LEU A 291 -12.88 13.50 2.74
CA LEU A 291 -13.20 13.38 4.17
C LEU A 291 -14.72 13.30 4.39
N PRO A 292 -15.19 12.87 5.58
CA PRO A 292 -16.59 13.02 5.97
C PRO A 292 -17.08 14.46 5.79
N GLN A 293 -18.24 14.63 5.15
CA GLN A 293 -18.79 15.94 4.80
C GLN A 293 -19.07 16.79 6.06
N ASN A 294 -19.55 16.18 7.15
CA ASN A 294 -19.82 16.89 8.39
C ASN A 294 -18.57 17.56 9.01
N GLN A 295 -17.38 17.04 8.75
CA GLN A 295 -16.11 17.64 9.18
C GLN A 295 -15.77 18.87 8.34
N ILE A 296 -16.03 18.79 7.02
CA ILE A 296 -15.81 19.88 6.07
C ILE A 296 -16.78 21.03 6.36
N ASP A 297 -18.07 20.73 6.53
CA ASP A 297 -19.10 21.73 6.84
C ASP A 297 -18.78 22.47 8.15
N LEU A 298 -18.30 21.76 9.17
CA LEU A 298 -17.87 22.37 10.43
C LEU A 298 -16.62 23.24 10.24
N LEU A 299 -15.62 22.78 9.49
CA LEU A 299 -14.41 23.54 9.21
C LEU A 299 -14.73 24.88 8.53
N GLU A 300 -15.61 24.88 7.53
CA GLU A 300 -16.05 26.09 6.84
C GLU A 300 -16.74 27.08 7.80
N LYS A 301 -17.62 26.57 8.67
CA LYS A 301 -18.30 27.39 9.70
C LYS A 301 -17.37 27.93 10.76
N ILE A 302 -16.36 27.16 11.17
CA ILE A 302 -15.30 27.60 12.09
C ILE A 302 -14.49 28.71 11.43
N HIS A 303 -14.02 28.50 10.19
CA HIS A 303 -13.24 29.49 9.46
C HIS A 303 -13.98 30.83 9.31
N ALA A 304 -15.31 30.79 9.11
CA ALA A 304 -16.14 31.99 9.02
C ALA A 304 -16.21 32.81 10.33
N VAL A 305 -15.97 32.20 11.50
CA VAL A 305 -15.99 32.90 12.81
C VAL A 305 -14.60 33.12 13.39
N ASN A 306 -13.60 32.36 12.93
CA ASN A 306 -12.20 32.50 13.28
C ASN A 306 -11.33 32.07 12.08
N PRO A 307 -10.67 33.00 11.38
CA PRO A 307 -9.87 32.66 10.20
C PRO A 307 -8.56 31.92 10.54
N HIS A 308 -8.09 32.01 11.79
CA HIS A 308 -6.85 31.39 12.26
C HIS A 308 -7.04 29.92 12.61
N VAL A 309 -7.24 29.12 11.57
CA VAL A 309 -7.44 27.67 11.69
C VAL A 309 -6.18 26.93 11.28
N ILE A 310 -5.71 26.06 12.17
CA ILE A 310 -4.64 25.10 11.92
C ILE A 310 -5.25 23.70 11.91
N VAL A 311 -5.19 23.03 10.77
CA VAL A 311 -5.71 21.67 10.60
C VAL A 311 -4.64 20.64 10.94
N VAL A 312 -4.99 19.68 11.79
CA VAL A 312 -4.27 18.43 11.98
C VAL A 312 -5.05 17.32 11.31
N LEU A 313 -4.44 16.70 10.29
CA LEU A 313 -5.07 15.66 9.47
C LEU A 313 -4.57 14.27 9.86
N SER A 314 -5.49 13.39 10.26
CA SER A 314 -5.25 11.96 10.50
C SER A 314 -5.87 11.08 9.39
N ALA A 315 -5.04 10.61 8.48
CA ALA A 315 -5.42 9.71 7.39
C ALA A 315 -4.26 8.77 7.06
N GLY A 316 -4.54 7.56 6.56
CA GLY A 316 -3.52 6.62 6.12
C GLY A 316 -3.04 6.84 4.68
N SER A 317 -3.89 7.41 3.83
CA SER A 317 -3.60 7.73 2.42
C SER A 317 -4.16 9.10 2.02
N ALA A 318 -3.83 9.56 0.82
CA ALA A 318 -4.28 10.82 0.25
C ALA A 318 -5.81 11.01 0.35
N VAL A 319 -6.20 12.29 0.54
CA VAL A 319 -7.60 12.76 0.56
C VAL A 319 -7.77 14.00 -0.30
N GLU A 320 -8.98 14.21 -0.81
CA GLU A 320 -9.35 15.44 -1.51
C GLU A 320 -9.50 16.61 -0.52
N MET A 321 -9.02 17.79 -0.94
CA MET A 321 -8.99 19.00 -0.10
C MET A 321 -9.59 20.21 -0.81
N PRO A 322 -10.91 20.22 -1.13
CA PRO A 322 -11.57 21.42 -1.62
C PRO A 322 -11.59 22.54 -0.56
N TRP A 323 -11.44 22.16 0.72
CA TRP A 323 -11.47 23.02 1.91
C TRP A 323 -10.11 23.63 2.30
N ILE A 324 -9.05 23.45 1.49
CA ILE A 324 -7.69 23.88 1.86
C ILE A 324 -7.57 25.39 2.15
N ASN A 325 -8.48 26.20 1.62
CA ASN A 325 -8.53 27.64 1.86
C ASN A 325 -9.16 28.01 3.21
N CYS A 326 -9.74 27.06 3.93
CA CYS A 326 -10.34 27.26 5.25
C CYS A 326 -9.33 27.10 6.41
N CYS A 327 -8.04 26.89 6.11
CA CYS A 327 -6.98 26.81 7.12
C CYS A 327 -5.71 27.53 6.67
N GLU A 328 -5.03 28.21 7.59
CA GLU A 328 -3.73 28.85 7.35
C GLU A 328 -2.58 27.83 7.44
N ALA A 329 -2.73 26.79 8.26
CA ALA A 329 -1.78 25.68 8.31
C ALA A 329 -2.44 24.32 8.23
N LEU A 330 -1.72 23.36 7.64
CA LEU A 330 -2.12 21.95 7.52
C LEU A 330 -0.95 21.06 7.91
N VAL A 331 -1.10 20.32 9.01
CA VAL A 331 -0.16 19.31 9.49
C VAL A 331 -0.76 17.94 9.21
N TYR A 332 -0.11 17.16 8.35
CA TYR A 332 -0.48 15.78 8.09
C TYR A 332 0.27 14.85 9.04
N GLY A 333 -0.47 14.30 10.02
CA GLY A 333 0.06 13.42 11.06
C GLY A 333 0.10 11.95 10.69
N CYS A 334 -0.35 11.58 9.49
CA CYS A 334 -0.50 10.18 9.04
C CYS A 334 -1.26 9.34 10.09
N LEU A 335 -0.79 8.11 10.33
CA LEU A 335 -1.18 7.23 11.44
C LEU A 335 0.08 6.97 12.28
N GLY A 336 0.40 7.90 13.18
CA GLY A 336 1.69 7.98 13.89
C GLY A 336 1.93 6.95 15.01
N GLY A 337 1.13 5.89 15.11
CA GLY A 337 1.25 4.90 16.17
C GLY A 337 0.94 5.47 17.56
N GLN A 338 1.34 4.75 18.61
CA GLN A 338 0.95 5.03 20.00
C GLN A 338 1.31 6.48 20.49
N VAL A 339 2.23 7.13 19.78
CA VAL A 339 2.81 8.47 19.99
C VAL A 339 2.30 9.53 19.00
N ALA A 340 1.20 9.28 18.30
CA ALA A 340 0.69 10.21 17.29
C ALA A 340 0.43 11.63 17.85
N ALA A 341 -0.14 11.72 19.06
CA ALA A 341 -0.42 12.99 19.71
C ALA A 341 0.85 13.78 20.12
N PRO A 342 1.82 13.22 20.87
CA PRO A 342 3.03 13.96 21.21
C PRO A 342 3.84 14.40 19.99
N ALA A 343 3.94 13.57 18.95
CA ALA A 343 4.65 13.93 17.72
C ALA A 343 4.06 15.19 17.05
N VAL A 344 2.72 15.22 16.90
CA VAL A 344 2.02 16.39 16.35
C VAL A 344 2.17 17.60 17.26
N LEU A 345 2.02 17.46 18.58
CA LEU A 345 2.17 18.58 19.52
C LEU A 345 3.60 19.16 19.53
N ASN A 346 4.62 18.32 19.37
CA ASN A 346 6.01 18.76 19.24
C ASN A 346 6.23 19.57 17.95
N VAL A 347 5.60 19.18 16.84
CA VAL A 347 5.60 19.98 15.60
C VAL A 347 4.82 21.29 15.80
N LEU A 348 3.59 21.24 16.32
CA LEU A 348 2.75 22.43 16.50
C LEU A 348 3.41 23.49 17.39
N SER A 349 4.17 23.06 18.41
CA SER A 349 4.87 23.96 19.35
C SER A 349 6.29 24.35 18.91
N GLY A 350 6.79 23.81 17.80
CA GLY A 350 8.14 24.07 17.32
C GLY A 350 9.25 23.41 18.15
N LYS A 351 8.92 22.51 19.09
CA LYS A 351 9.91 21.64 19.73
C LYS A 351 10.61 20.75 18.71
N VAL A 352 9.90 20.39 17.64
CA VAL A 352 10.42 19.69 16.47
C VAL A 352 10.10 20.50 15.22
N ASN A 353 11.10 20.68 14.36
CA ASN A 353 10.92 21.20 13.01
C ASN A 353 10.46 20.04 12.09
N PRO A 354 9.30 20.13 11.43
CA PRO A 354 8.80 19.06 10.56
C PRO A 354 9.75 18.84 9.38
N GLY A 355 10.15 17.58 9.17
CA GLY A 355 11.03 17.15 8.07
C GLY A 355 10.48 15.97 7.26
N GLY A 356 9.23 15.57 7.49
CA GLY A 356 8.56 14.54 6.71
C GLY A 356 8.28 15.01 5.27
N LYS A 357 8.29 14.05 4.33
CA LYS A 357 7.90 14.28 2.92
C LYS A 357 6.84 13.27 2.50
N LEU A 358 5.89 13.69 1.66
CA LEU A 358 4.83 12.82 1.15
C LEU A 358 5.39 11.62 0.36
N ALA A 359 4.94 10.42 0.71
CA ALA A 359 5.22 9.19 -0.04
C ALA A 359 4.22 8.93 -1.17
N GLU A 360 3.16 9.73 -1.28
CA GLU A 360 2.09 9.63 -2.27
C GLU A 360 1.77 11.00 -2.86
N THR A 361 1.27 11.04 -4.09
CA THR A 361 0.73 12.27 -4.68
C THR A 361 -0.66 12.54 -4.12
N PHE A 362 -0.94 13.76 -3.68
CA PHE A 362 -2.28 14.16 -3.26
C PHE A 362 -2.95 14.86 -4.45
N PRO A 363 -3.90 14.19 -5.14
CA PRO A 363 -4.56 14.80 -6.30
C PRO A 363 -5.50 15.93 -5.89
N VAL A 364 -5.89 16.77 -6.85
CA VAL A 364 -6.99 17.73 -6.64
C VAL A 364 -8.32 16.98 -6.53
N ALA A 365 -8.57 16.05 -7.45
CA ALA A 365 -9.72 15.15 -7.42
C ALA A 365 -9.33 13.70 -7.79
N TYR A 366 -10.07 12.72 -7.29
CA TYR A 366 -9.90 11.30 -7.63
C TYR A 366 -9.99 11.07 -9.14
N THR A 367 -10.89 11.78 -9.82
CA THR A 367 -11.08 11.71 -11.28
C THR A 367 -9.87 12.18 -12.08
N ASP A 368 -8.91 12.86 -11.46
CA ASP A 368 -7.66 13.26 -12.11
C ASP A 368 -6.65 12.11 -12.21
N LEU A 369 -6.86 11.02 -11.49
CA LEU A 369 -5.98 9.85 -11.51
C LEU A 369 -6.29 8.96 -12.73
N PRO A 370 -5.28 8.34 -13.36
CA PRO A 370 -5.48 7.52 -14.56
C PRO A 370 -6.27 6.23 -14.26
N VAL A 371 -6.23 5.77 -13.01
CA VAL A 371 -6.96 4.56 -12.56
C VAL A 371 -8.45 4.81 -12.30
N SER A 372 -8.90 6.07 -12.25
CA SER A 372 -10.24 6.45 -11.79
C SER A 372 -11.40 5.85 -12.60
N GLN A 373 -11.15 5.47 -13.86
CA GLN A 373 -12.15 4.85 -14.71
C GLN A 373 -12.30 3.33 -14.51
N TYR A 374 -11.25 2.67 -14.02
CA TYR A 374 -11.13 1.21 -14.04
C TYR A 374 -11.05 0.60 -12.63
N TYR A 375 -10.60 1.37 -11.64
CA TYR A 375 -10.53 0.94 -10.25
C TYR A 375 -11.92 0.91 -9.59
N PRO A 376 -12.21 -0.09 -8.72
CA PRO A 376 -11.35 -1.21 -8.33
C PRO A 376 -11.50 -2.46 -9.21
N GLY A 377 -12.20 -2.43 -10.34
CA GLY A 377 -12.59 -3.68 -11.02
C GLY A 377 -13.54 -4.55 -10.17
N THR A 378 -14.72 -4.88 -10.69
CA THR A 378 -15.78 -5.44 -9.84
C THR A 378 -16.00 -6.95 -9.99
N GLU A 379 -15.26 -7.62 -10.88
CA GLU A 379 -15.48 -9.03 -11.23
C GLU A 379 -14.17 -9.81 -11.37
N TYR A 380 -13.79 -10.31 -12.55
CA TYR A 380 -12.64 -11.23 -12.68
C TYR A 380 -11.29 -10.53 -12.68
N THR A 381 -11.19 -9.37 -13.31
CA THR A 381 -9.89 -8.73 -13.58
C THR A 381 -9.85 -7.31 -13.06
N VAL A 382 -8.65 -6.91 -12.68
CA VAL A 382 -8.23 -5.53 -12.43
C VAL A 382 -7.14 -5.22 -13.43
N GLU A 383 -7.37 -4.26 -14.29
CA GLU A 383 -6.52 -3.98 -15.44
C GLU A 383 -5.65 -2.75 -15.13
N TYR A 384 -4.34 -2.95 -15.03
CA TYR A 384 -3.36 -1.91 -14.73
C TYR A 384 -3.00 -1.15 -16.00
N ARG A 385 -4.01 -0.46 -16.55
CA ARG A 385 -3.97 0.17 -17.87
C ARG A 385 -3.00 1.34 -17.95
N GLU A 386 -2.70 1.97 -16.81
CA GLU A 386 -1.76 3.07 -16.68
C GLU A 386 -0.30 2.66 -16.90
N GLY A 387 0.02 1.36 -16.83
CA GLY A 387 1.38 0.85 -17.00
C GLY A 387 2.37 1.51 -16.03
N LEU A 388 3.41 2.15 -16.57
CA LEU A 388 4.44 2.84 -15.77
C LEU A 388 3.96 4.18 -15.15
N TYR A 389 2.80 4.69 -15.54
CA TYR A 389 2.30 6.00 -15.14
C TYR A 389 1.48 5.91 -13.84
N VAL A 390 2.12 5.45 -12.76
CA VAL A 390 1.53 5.35 -11.42
C VAL A 390 2.00 6.53 -10.54
N GLY A 391 1.06 7.19 -9.86
CA GLY A 391 1.33 8.31 -8.97
C GLY A 391 1.99 9.49 -9.71
N TYR A 392 3.06 10.05 -9.14
CA TYR A 392 3.73 11.22 -9.74
C TYR A 392 4.29 10.95 -11.14
N ARG A 393 4.59 9.70 -11.48
CA ARG A 393 5.02 9.36 -12.86
C ARG A 393 3.97 9.77 -13.88
N TYR A 394 2.68 9.70 -13.54
CA TYR A 394 1.61 10.24 -14.37
C TYR A 394 1.51 11.76 -14.28
N THR A 395 1.35 12.31 -13.08
CA THR A 395 1.02 13.73 -12.92
C THR A 395 2.16 14.64 -13.37
N THR A 396 3.41 14.27 -13.12
CA THR A 396 4.58 15.02 -13.60
C THR A 396 4.72 14.92 -15.12
N THR A 397 4.45 13.76 -15.72
CA THR A 397 4.55 13.60 -17.19
C THR A 397 3.47 14.37 -17.93
N THR A 398 2.24 14.33 -17.41
CA THR A 398 1.08 15.05 -17.98
C THR A 398 1.02 16.51 -17.56
N LYS A 399 1.85 16.93 -16.60
CA LYS A 399 1.78 18.24 -15.93
C LYS A 399 0.38 18.53 -15.35
N LYS A 400 -0.28 17.48 -14.88
CA LYS A 400 -1.59 17.57 -14.22
C LYS A 400 -1.42 18.26 -12.87
N GLU A 401 -2.28 19.24 -12.58
CA GLU A 401 -2.29 19.91 -11.28
C GLU A 401 -2.58 18.90 -10.16
N VAL A 402 -1.86 19.03 -9.06
CA VAL A 402 -2.01 18.21 -7.85
C VAL A 402 -2.10 19.13 -6.65
N ARG A 403 -2.81 18.68 -5.60
CA ARG A 403 -2.90 19.43 -4.36
C ARG A 403 -1.55 19.49 -3.66
N PHE A 404 -0.87 18.36 -3.54
CA PHE A 404 0.53 18.28 -3.09
C PHE A 404 1.28 17.20 -3.87
N PRO A 405 2.47 17.51 -4.42
CA PRO A 405 3.22 16.56 -5.22
C PRO A 405 3.92 15.49 -4.35
N PHE A 406 4.33 14.40 -4.99
CA PHE A 406 5.14 13.38 -4.33
C PHE A 406 6.46 13.99 -3.81
N GLY A 407 6.90 13.58 -2.62
CA GLY A 407 8.10 14.07 -1.98
C GLY A 407 7.99 15.48 -1.43
N PHE A 408 6.80 16.08 -1.37
CA PHE A 408 6.58 17.43 -0.82
C PHE A 408 6.49 17.43 0.71
N GLY A 409 6.96 18.50 1.34
CA GLY A 409 6.83 18.78 2.77
C GLY A 409 7.61 20.03 3.15
N LEU A 410 6.94 20.96 3.83
CA LEU A 410 7.49 22.21 4.33
C LEU A 410 8.30 21.97 5.63
N SER A 411 9.09 22.97 5.99
CA SER A 411 9.88 23.04 7.23
C SER A 411 9.79 24.46 7.81
N TYR A 412 10.10 24.63 9.10
CA TYR A 412 10.22 25.94 9.74
C TYR A 412 11.52 26.68 9.38
N THR A 413 12.45 26.00 8.73
CA THR A 413 13.65 26.59 8.11
C THR A 413 13.66 26.41 6.60
N THR A 414 14.62 27.05 5.93
CA THR A 414 14.81 27.01 4.48
C THR A 414 16.15 26.40 4.10
N PHE A 415 16.23 25.80 2.92
CA PHE A 415 17.45 25.15 2.43
C PHE A 415 17.83 25.65 1.03
N ALA A 416 19.13 25.88 0.84
CA ALA A 416 19.75 26.22 -0.44
C ALA A 416 20.64 25.07 -0.93
N TYR A 417 20.58 24.84 -2.24
CA TYR A 417 21.31 23.79 -2.95
C TYR A 417 22.28 24.46 -3.91
N SER A 418 23.54 24.04 -3.95
CA SER A 418 24.56 24.64 -4.83
C SER A 418 25.63 23.65 -5.27
N ASP A 419 26.48 24.06 -6.20
CA ASP A 419 27.71 23.37 -6.61
C ASP A 419 27.51 21.91 -7.07
N LEU A 420 26.46 21.64 -7.86
CA LEU A 420 26.23 20.30 -8.42
C LEU A 420 27.39 19.88 -9.34
N THR A 421 28.00 18.76 -8.99
CA THR A 421 28.94 18.01 -9.81
C THR A 421 28.39 16.62 -10.05
N VAL A 422 28.33 16.21 -11.32
CA VAL A 422 27.85 14.88 -11.71
C VAL A 422 29.00 14.08 -12.29
N THR A 423 29.16 12.84 -11.80
CA THR A 423 30.21 11.91 -12.22
C THR A 423 29.60 10.53 -12.44
N ASP A 424 30.40 9.59 -12.94
CA ASP A 424 30.03 8.17 -13.05
C ASP A 424 29.66 7.52 -11.70
N LYS A 425 30.13 8.09 -10.58
CA LYS A 425 29.82 7.61 -9.22
C LYS A 425 28.51 8.16 -8.66
N GLY A 426 27.94 9.20 -9.25
CA GLY A 426 26.73 9.86 -8.75
C GLY A 426 26.77 11.38 -8.79
N ALA A 427 25.83 11.98 -8.06
CA ALA A 427 25.66 13.43 -7.96
C ALA A 427 26.14 13.93 -6.59
N ALA A 428 27.09 14.86 -6.60
CA ALA A 428 27.60 15.54 -5.42
C ALA A 428 27.27 17.04 -5.47
N PHE A 429 26.85 17.62 -4.36
CA PHE A 429 26.44 19.02 -4.26
C PHE A 429 26.56 19.50 -2.81
N LYS A 430 26.34 20.79 -2.57
CA LYS A 430 26.28 21.37 -1.23
C LYS A 430 24.83 21.69 -0.85
N LEU A 431 24.52 21.45 0.42
CA LEU A 431 23.24 21.76 1.02
C LEU A 431 23.47 22.64 2.24
N LYS A 432 22.83 23.81 2.26
CA LYS A 432 22.93 24.79 3.34
C LYS A 432 21.57 25.06 3.95
N ASN A 433 21.48 25.05 5.28
CA ASN A 433 20.35 25.59 6.00
C ASN A 433 20.48 27.12 6.05
N THR A 434 19.54 27.82 5.41
CA THR A 434 19.56 29.28 5.25
C THR A 434 18.59 30.01 6.17
N GLY A 435 17.84 29.30 7.01
CA GLY A 435 16.98 29.90 8.01
C GLY A 435 17.61 29.95 9.40
N ASP A 436 16.77 30.26 10.39
CA ASP A 436 17.20 30.61 11.75
C ASP A 436 17.06 29.46 12.76
N CYS A 437 16.64 28.27 12.31
CA CYS A 437 16.51 27.09 13.17
C CYS A 437 17.03 25.82 12.49
N ALA A 438 17.41 24.84 13.30
CA ALA A 438 17.82 23.52 12.82
C ALA A 438 16.66 22.79 12.14
N GLY A 439 16.98 21.90 11.21
CA GLY A 439 15.96 21.11 10.51
C GLY A 439 16.54 19.99 9.65
N ASP A 440 15.66 19.08 9.25
CA ASP A 440 15.95 18.01 8.31
C ASP A 440 15.47 18.41 6.91
N GLU A 441 16.32 18.18 5.90
CA GLU A 441 15.92 18.19 4.49
C GLU A 441 16.06 16.78 3.91
N VAL A 442 15.11 16.38 3.06
CA VAL A 442 15.17 15.11 2.33
C VAL A 442 15.41 15.43 0.86
N VAL A 443 16.68 15.33 0.47
CA VAL A 443 17.09 15.57 -0.91
C VAL A 443 16.75 14.36 -1.78
N GLN A 444 16.17 14.63 -2.94
CA GLN A 444 15.70 13.61 -3.88
C GLN A 444 16.45 13.71 -5.20
N LEU A 445 16.98 12.59 -5.68
CA LEU A 445 17.59 12.43 -6.99
C LEU A 445 16.58 11.83 -7.96
N TYR A 446 16.26 12.59 -9.00
CA TYR A 446 15.46 12.13 -10.14
C TYR A 446 16.33 12.05 -11.40
N ILE A 447 16.03 11.08 -12.26
CA ILE A 447 16.59 11.04 -13.61
C ILE A 447 15.51 11.36 -14.65
N SER A 448 15.92 11.93 -15.78
CA SER A 448 15.10 12.08 -16.99
C SER A 448 15.95 11.78 -18.22
N LEU A 449 15.33 11.24 -19.27
CA LEU A 449 15.95 11.10 -20.58
C LEU A 449 15.06 11.75 -21.65
N PRO A 450 15.19 13.06 -21.87
CA PRO A 450 14.47 13.74 -22.94
C PRO A 450 14.83 13.12 -24.30
N GLY A 451 13.82 12.83 -25.13
CA GLY A 451 14.03 12.23 -26.45
C GLY A 451 14.40 10.74 -26.42
N GLY A 452 14.30 10.08 -25.25
CA GLY A 452 14.39 8.62 -25.16
C GLY A 452 13.39 7.93 -26.09
N LYS A 453 13.81 6.83 -26.71
CA LYS A 453 13.02 6.04 -27.66
C LYS A 453 12.05 5.11 -26.96
N VAL A 454 12.45 4.60 -25.79
CA VAL A 454 11.62 3.68 -25.00
C VAL A 454 10.56 4.48 -24.24
N ILE A 455 9.32 3.98 -24.22
CA ILE A 455 8.22 4.54 -23.41
C ILE A 455 8.69 4.70 -21.96
N ARG A 456 8.57 5.90 -21.38
CA ARG A 456 9.01 6.17 -20.01
C ARG A 456 8.24 7.33 -19.37
N PRO A 457 8.18 7.41 -18.04
CA PRO A 457 7.83 8.63 -17.33
C PRO A 457 8.81 9.78 -17.65
N ALA A 458 8.34 11.02 -17.50
CA ALA A 458 9.16 12.21 -17.67
C ALA A 458 10.31 12.27 -16.65
N ARG A 459 10.12 11.73 -15.45
CA ARG A 459 11.17 11.57 -14.45
C ARG A 459 10.87 10.44 -13.48
N GLU A 460 11.93 9.89 -12.89
CA GLU A 460 11.85 8.82 -11.91
C GLU A 460 12.82 9.08 -10.76
N LEU A 461 12.34 8.93 -9.52
CA LEU A 461 13.16 8.93 -8.31
C LEU A 461 14.11 7.72 -8.34
N LYS A 462 15.41 7.97 -8.20
CA LYS A 462 16.47 6.94 -8.17
C LYS A 462 17.35 6.99 -6.92
N GLY A 463 17.17 7.99 -6.06
CA GLY A 463 17.83 8.03 -4.77
C GLY A 463 17.27 9.16 -3.91
N PHE A 464 17.46 9.06 -2.61
CA PHE A 464 17.16 10.13 -1.68
C PHE A 464 18.06 10.02 -0.46
N THR A 465 18.28 11.13 0.23
CA THR A 465 19.01 11.16 1.49
C THR A 465 18.41 12.23 2.41
N ARG A 466 18.31 11.89 3.70
CA ARG A 466 17.90 12.84 4.74
C ARG A 466 19.14 13.44 5.37
N VAL A 467 19.19 14.77 5.47
CA VAL A 467 20.32 15.52 6.01
C VAL A 467 19.82 16.46 7.09
N HIS A 468 20.34 16.30 8.29
CA HIS A 468 20.14 17.24 9.39
C HIS A 468 21.14 18.40 9.28
N LEU A 469 20.67 19.64 9.45
CA LEU A 469 21.51 20.84 9.44
C LEU A 469 21.10 21.81 10.55
N GLU A 470 22.09 22.25 11.33
CA GLU A 470 21.94 23.41 12.22
C GLU A 470 21.71 24.71 11.41
N ALA A 471 21.21 25.76 12.04
CA ALA A 471 21.01 27.06 11.38
C ALA A 471 22.33 27.59 10.80
N GLY A 472 22.34 27.93 9.50
CA GLY A 472 23.52 28.39 8.79
C GLY A 472 24.53 27.30 8.39
N GLU A 473 24.37 26.06 8.84
CA GLU A 473 25.27 24.94 8.53
C GLU A 473 25.19 24.57 7.05
N GLU A 474 26.33 24.20 6.46
CA GLU A 474 26.44 23.68 5.10
C GLU A 474 27.15 22.31 5.12
N LYS A 475 26.58 21.33 4.40
CA LYS A 475 27.17 20.00 4.23
C LYS A 475 27.32 19.65 2.75
N ALA A 476 28.41 18.96 2.44
CA ALA A 476 28.54 18.25 1.17
C ALA A 476 27.68 16.98 1.22
N VAL A 477 26.89 16.77 0.16
CA VAL A 477 25.98 15.62 0.02
C VAL A 477 26.34 14.87 -1.26
N THR A 478 26.26 13.55 -1.23
CA THR A 478 26.44 12.70 -2.41
C THR A 478 25.35 11.64 -2.45
N ILE A 479 24.67 11.53 -3.59
CA ILE A 479 23.74 10.44 -3.89
C ILE A 479 24.37 9.58 -5.00
N PRO A 480 24.75 8.33 -4.71
CA PRO A 480 25.44 7.49 -5.67
C PRO A 480 24.50 7.02 -6.80
N PHE A 481 25.08 6.76 -7.96
CA PHE A 481 24.41 5.93 -8.98
C PHE A 481 24.60 4.45 -8.65
N ASP A 482 23.57 3.67 -8.92
CA ASP A 482 23.52 2.24 -8.66
C ASP A 482 22.95 1.46 -9.85
N GLY A 483 22.81 0.14 -9.69
CA GLY A 483 22.25 -0.73 -10.72
C GLY A 483 20.79 -0.40 -11.10
N TYR A 484 20.06 0.35 -10.28
CA TYR A 484 18.65 0.72 -10.49
C TYR A 484 18.51 2.06 -11.23
N THR A 485 19.55 2.88 -11.21
CA THR A 485 19.49 4.29 -11.60
C THR A 485 19.02 4.46 -13.05
N PHE A 486 19.68 3.84 -14.03
CA PHE A 486 19.40 4.08 -15.46
C PHE A 486 18.68 2.91 -16.17
N ARG A 487 18.33 1.86 -15.43
CA ARG A 487 17.78 0.64 -16.01
C ARG A 487 16.30 0.78 -16.37
N TYR A 488 15.87 0.06 -17.40
CA TYR A 488 14.47 -0.24 -17.72
C TYR A 488 14.35 -1.73 -18.04
N PHE A 489 13.18 -2.34 -17.84
CA PHE A 489 12.96 -3.74 -18.19
C PHE A 489 12.55 -3.86 -19.66
N ASN A 490 13.33 -4.61 -20.44
CA ASN A 490 13.06 -4.84 -21.86
C ASN A 490 12.34 -6.18 -22.03
N VAL A 491 11.05 -6.14 -22.37
CA VAL A 491 10.22 -7.36 -22.52
C VAL A 491 10.63 -8.24 -23.72
N THR A 492 11.41 -7.74 -24.67
CA THR A 492 11.92 -8.55 -25.80
C THR A 492 13.16 -9.32 -25.42
N THR A 493 14.09 -8.70 -24.67
CA THR A 493 15.31 -9.37 -24.19
C THR A 493 15.14 -10.06 -22.83
N ASN A 494 13.99 -9.86 -22.18
CA ASN A 494 13.60 -10.39 -20.88
C ASN A 494 14.64 -10.12 -19.77
N LYS A 495 15.17 -8.89 -19.75
CA LYS A 495 16.14 -8.45 -18.74
C LYS A 495 16.10 -6.93 -18.57
N PHE A 496 16.72 -6.45 -17.50
CA PHE A 496 16.99 -5.03 -17.32
C PHE A 496 18.11 -4.58 -18.29
N GLU A 497 17.83 -3.51 -19.02
CA GLU A 497 18.69 -2.89 -20.02
C GLU A 497 18.90 -1.40 -19.69
N VAL A 498 19.87 -0.77 -20.35
CA VAL A 498 20.10 0.69 -20.22
C VAL A 498 19.97 1.33 -21.59
N GLU A 499 19.08 2.31 -21.72
CA GLU A 499 19.02 3.13 -22.92
C GLU A 499 20.15 4.17 -22.87
N GLY A 500 20.93 4.29 -23.94
CA GLY A 500 22.04 5.24 -24.00
C GLY A 500 21.57 6.64 -24.37
N GLY A 501 22.24 7.66 -23.83
CA GLY A 501 21.97 9.07 -24.15
C GLY A 501 22.40 10.03 -23.03
N ALA A 502 22.14 11.31 -23.26
CA ALA A 502 22.37 12.37 -22.29
C ALA A 502 21.20 12.44 -21.30
N TYR A 503 21.38 11.88 -20.10
CA TYR A 503 20.38 11.94 -19.04
C TYR A 503 20.47 13.27 -18.30
N ASP A 504 19.31 13.84 -17.96
CA ASP A 504 19.23 14.92 -16.99
C ASP A 504 19.24 14.31 -15.58
N ILE A 505 20.14 14.81 -14.75
CA ILE A 505 20.33 14.44 -13.34
C ILE A 505 19.79 15.60 -12.50
N LEU A 506 18.69 15.35 -11.80
CA LEU A 506 17.88 16.38 -11.17
C LEU A 506 17.91 16.21 -9.65
N ILE A 507 18.41 17.21 -8.93
CA ILE A 507 18.39 17.26 -7.47
C ILE A 507 17.24 18.16 -7.03
N ALA A 508 16.37 17.63 -6.19
CA ALA A 508 15.07 18.22 -5.92
C ALA A 508 14.69 18.13 -4.43
N ALA A 509 13.83 19.07 -4.01
CA ALA A 509 13.18 19.05 -2.70
C ALA A 509 11.82 18.32 -2.71
N SER A 510 11.24 18.15 -3.91
CA SER A 510 10.06 17.31 -4.19
C SER A 510 10.03 16.95 -5.68
N SER A 511 9.12 16.08 -6.12
CA SER A 511 8.98 15.73 -7.55
C SER A 511 8.73 16.93 -8.48
N GLU A 512 8.22 18.05 -7.97
CA GLU A 512 7.93 19.26 -8.73
C GLU A 512 8.85 20.45 -8.36
N ASP A 513 9.76 20.28 -7.40
CA ASP A 513 10.66 21.35 -6.93
C ASP A 513 12.13 20.97 -7.21
N ILE A 514 12.53 21.12 -8.47
CA ILE A 514 13.90 20.87 -8.94
C ILE A 514 14.79 22.06 -8.59
N ARG A 515 15.86 21.82 -7.83
CA ARG A 515 16.77 22.86 -7.33
C ARG A 515 18.06 22.93 -8.12
N LEU A 516 18.61 21.77 -8.51
CA LEU A 516 19.80 21.69 -9.36
C LEU A 516 19.56 20.70 -10.51
N SER A 517 20.16 20.98 -11.65
CA SER A 517 20.14 20.09 -12.81
C SER A 517 21.54 20.00 -13.43
N GLY A 518 21.91 18.80 -13.84
CA GLY A 518 23.14 18.51 -14.58
C GLY A 518 22.86 17.48 -15.66
N LYS A 519 23.82 17.26 -16.55
CA LYS A 519 23.73 16.22 -17.58
C LYS A 519 24.78 15.15 -17.35
N PHE A 520 24.43 13.92 -17.69
CA PHE A 520 25.34 12.78 -17.64
C PHE A 520 25.14 11.87 -18.85
N GLU A 521 26.22 11.61 -19.57
CA GLU A 521 26.18 10.74 -20.75
C GLU A 521 26.27 9.28 -20.31
N VAL A 522 25.23 8.50 -20.62
CA VAL A 522 25.17 7.07 -20.25
C VAL A 522 25.36 6.24 -21.51
N LYS A 523 26.32 5.31 -21.46
CA LYS A 523 26.48 4.29 -22.50
C LYS A 523 25.41 3.21 -22.34
N GLY A 524 24.52 3.11 -23.32
CA GLY A 524 23.46 2.10 -23.33
C GLY A 524 23.97 0.69 -23.62
N THR A 525 23.14 -0.31 -23.34
CA THR A 525 23.40 -1.72 -23.65
C THR A 525 23.21 -2.07 -25.12
N GLY A 526 22.64 -1.16 -25.92
CA GLY A 526 22.38 -1.35 -27.35
C GLY A 526 21.12 -2.16 -27.67
N ALA A 527 20.28 -2.46 -26.66
CA ALA A 527 19.01 -3.13 -26.86
C ALA A 527 18.04 -2.28 -27.71
N ALA A 528 17.32 -2.94 -28.62
CA ALA A 528 16.28 -2.29 -29.42
C ALA A 528 15.06 -1.92 -28.57
N ASP A 529 14.32 -0.88 -28.97
CA ASP A 529 13.06 -0.52 -28.33
C ASP A 529 12.04 -1.67 -28.46
N PRO A 530 11.60 -2.28 -27.34
CA PRO A 530 10.70 -3.43 -27.36
C PRO A 530 9.30 -3.12 -27.92
N TYR A 531 8.98 -1.84 -28.11
CA TYR A 531 7.68 -1.38 -28.60
C TYR A 531 7.72 -0.82 -30.03
N ALA A 532 8.90 -0.70 -30.63
CA ALA A 532 9.07 -0.24 -32.01
C ALA A 532 9.40 -1.38 -33.00
N ALA A 533 9.93 -2.51 -32.51
CA ALA A 533 10.45 -3.57 -33.38
C ALA A 533 9.34 -4.30 -34.17
N GLY A 534 9.42 -4.22 -35.51
CA GLY A 534 8.81 -5.20 -36.44
C GLY A 534 7.31 -5.08 -36.74
N ASN A 535 6.56 -4.19 -36.08
CA ASN A 535 5.11 -4.03 -36.34
C ASN A 535 4.62 -2.57 -36.15
N PRO A 536 4.57 -1.77 -37.22
CA PRO A 536 4.08 -0.39 -37.17
C PRO A 536 2.65 -0.24 -36.65
N ALA A 537 1.78 -1.24 -36.88
CA ALA A 537 0.41 -1.22 -36.38
C ALA A 537 0.36 -1.37 -34.84
N ARG A 538 1.21 -2.24 -34.27
CA ARG A 538 1.37 -2.35 -32.81
C ARG A 538 1.96 -1.08 -32.21
N ALA A 539 2.98 -0.50 -32.84
CA ALA A 539 3.60 0.74 -32.36
C ALA A 539 2.58 1.88 -32.23
N LYS A 540 1.71 2.03 -33.24
CA LYS A 540 0.61 3.02 -33.22
C LYS A 540 -0.39 2.81 -32.08
N LEU A 541 -0.69 1.55 -31.74
CA LEU A 541 -1.57 1.24 -30.60
C LEU A 541 -0.97 1.66 -29.25
N LEU A 542 0.36 1.82 -29.18
CA LEU A 542 1.09 2.20 -27.98
C LEU A 542 1.39 3.71 -27.88
N ASP A 543 0.92 4.51 -28.85
CA ASP A 543 1.15 5.96 -28.85
C ASP A 543 0.57 6.63 -27.59
N CYS A 544 -0.57 6.16 -27.09
CA CYS A 544 -1.17 6.65 -25.84
C CYS A 544 -0.22 6.52 -24.64
N TYR A 545 0.62 5.48 -24.61
CA TYR A 545 1.65 5.34 -23.60
C TYR A 545 2.83 6.28 -23.87
N ARG A 546 3.27 6.45 -25.12
CA ARG A 546 4.36 7.39 -25.47
C ARG A 546 4.03 8.83 -25.11
N THR A 547 2.77 9.23 -25.26
CA THR A 547 2.28 10.58 -24.94
C THR A 547 1.70 10.70 -23.53
N CYS A 548 1.69 9.62 -22.74
CA CYS A 548 1.06 9.56 -21.41
C CYS A 548 -0.46 9.90 -21.41
N ASP A 549 -1.16 9.63 -22.50
CA ASP A 549 -2.63 9.70 -22.57
C ASP A 549 -3.23 8.37 -22.07
N VAL A 550 -3.15 8.16 -20.74
CA VAL A 550 -3.50 6.88 -20.10
C VAL A 550 -4.72 6.97 -19.18
N HIS A 551 -5.50 8.05 -19.28
CA HIS A 551 -6.74 8.18 -18.50
C HIS A 551 -7.85 7.23 -18.99
N ALA A 552 -7.88 6.96 -20.30
CA ALA A 552 -8.90 6.13 -20.95
C ALA A 552 -8.29 5.19 -22.00
N VAL A 553 -7.40 4.29 -21.60
CA VAL A 553 -6.70 3.40 -22.54
C VAL A 553 -7.68 2.42 -23.23
N PRO A 554 -7.73 2.38 -24.57
CA PRO A 554 -8.55 1.41 -25.31
C PRO A 554 -8.10 -0.05 -25.13
N ASP A 555 -9.03 -1.00 -25.28
CA ASP A 555 -8.72 -2.44 -25.20
C ASP A 555 -7.64 -2.90 -26.18
N ALA A 556 -7.63 -2.38 -27.40
CA ALA A 556 -6.60 -2.71 -28.40
C ALA A 556 -5.20 -2.23 -27.97
N SER A 557 -5.12 -1.04 -27.36
CA SER A 557 -3.87 -0.47 -26.84
C SER A 557 -3.36 -1.26 -25.63
N PHE A 558 -4.25 -1.61 -24.70
CA PHE A 558 -3.87 -2.40 -23.54
C PHE A 558 -3.44 -3.83 -23.93
N ALA A 559 -4.17 -4.50 -24.84
CA ALA A 559 -3.76 -5.80 -25.38
C ALA A 559 -2.40 -5.72 -26.11
N ALA A 560 -2.14 -4.62 -26.83
CA ALA A 560 -0.84 -4.39 -27.48
C ALA A 560 0.31 -4.23 -26.46
N LEU A 561 0.03 -3.62 -25.30
CA LEU A 561 0.98 -3.50 -24.19
C LEU A 561 1.23 -4.87 -23.55
N LEU A 562 0.17 -5.61 -23.21
CA LEU A 562 0.23 -6.96 -22.63
C LEU A 562 0.97 -7.95 -23.53
N GLY A 563 0.85 -7.81 -24.86
CA GLY A 563 1.35 -8.78 -25.83
C GLY A 563 0.45 -10.01 -25.99
N HIS A 564 -0.72 -10.01 -25.35
CA HIS A 564 -1.75 -11.03 -25.48
C HIS A 564 -3.16 -10.40 -25.37
N PRO A 565 -4.23 -11.12 -25.79
CA PRO A 565 -5.60 -10.65 -25.61
C PRO A 565 -5.95 -10.42 -24.14
N ILE A 566 -6.80 -9.43 -23.88
CA ILE A 566 -7.31 -9.19 -22.53
C ILE A 566 -8.18 -10.39 -22.10
N LEU A 567 -7.96 -10.85 -20.87
CA LEU A 567 -8.71 -11.95 -20.28
C LEU A 567 -10.18 -11.56 -20.04
N GLN A 568 -11.01 -12.55 -19.72
CA GLN A 568 -12.42 -12.32 -19.44
C GLN A 568 -12.60 -11.37 -18.24
N LYS A 569 -13.09 -10.16 -18.50
CA LYS A 569 -13.28 -9.12 -17.46
C LYS A 569 -14.45 -9.41 -16.52
N ARG A 570 -15.54 -9.94 -17.09
CA ARG A 570 -16.84 -10.10 -16.43
C ARG A 570 -17.19 -11.55 -16.18
N TRP A 571 -17.84 -11.83 -15.05
CA TRP A 571 -18.39 -13.13 -14.71
C TRP A 571 -19.40 -13.61 -15.75
N ASP A 572 -19.20 -14.83 -16.26
CA ASP A 572 -20.18 -15.50 -17.10
C ASP A 572 -21.26 -16.16 -16.23
N ARG A 573 -22.38 -15.46 -16.10
CA ARG A 573 -23.54 -15.88 -15.29
C ARG A 573 -24.30 -17.07 -15.90
N SER A 574 -23.98 -17.47 -17.13
CA SER A 574 -24.58 -18.64 -17.79
C SER A 574 -23.89 -19.95 -17.39
N GLN A 575 -22.63 -19.88 -16.93
CA GLN A 575 -21.85 -21.05 -16.55
C GLN A 575 -22.19 -21.54 -15.14
N PRO A 576 -22.03 -22.85 -14.85
CA PRO A 576 -22.03 -23.35 -13.49
C PRO A 576 -20.93 -22.70 -12.65
N LEU A 577 -21.20 -22.44 -11.38
CA LEU A 577 -20.22 -21.92 -10.43
C LEU A 577 -19.04 -22.90 -10.31
N GLY A 578 -17.83 -22.39 -10.42
CA GLY A 578 -16.56 -23.10 -10.23
C GLY A 578 -16.03 -22.99 -8.79
N MET A 579 -14.96 -23.74 -8.49
CA MET A 579 -14.31 -23.71 -7.16
C MET A 579 -13.67 -22.36 -6.82
N ASN A 580 -13.39 -21.55 -7.85
CA ASN A 580 -12.82 -20.23 -7.69
C ASN A 580 -13.83 -19.09 -7.61
N ASP A 581 -15.11 -19.41 -7.83
CA ASP A 581 -16.17 -18.43 -7.64
C ASP A 581 -16.44 -18.24 -6.14
N THR A 582 -16.83 -17.02 -5.80
CA THR A 582 -17.08 -16.54 -4.44
C THR A 582 -18.50 -16.86 -3.97
N ILE A 583 -18.70 -16.83 -2.65
CA ILE A 583 -20.05 -16.93 -2.06
C ILE A 583 -20.99 -15.85 -2.59
N ARG A 584 -20.48 -14.65 -2.86
CA ARG A 584 -21.20 -13.57 -3.54
C ARG A 584 -21.82 -14.00 -4.87
N GLN A 585 -21.12 -14.82 -5.66
CA GLN A 585 -21.61 -15.28 -6.96
C GLN A 585 -22.78 -16.26 -6.85
N MET A 586 -23.06 -16.82 -5.66
CA MET A 586 -24.30 -17.56 -5.44
C MET A 586 -25.57 -16.72 -5.65
N ALA A 587 -25.47 -15.39 -5.74
CA ALA A 587 -26.58 -14.51 -6.09
C ALA A 587 -27.28 -14.89 -7.42
N TYR A 588 -26.55 -15.53 -8.34
CA TYR A 588 -27.09 -16.06 -9.60
C TYR A 588 -26.99 -17.60 -9.71
N ALA A 589 -26.79 -18.31 -8.60
CA ALA A 589 -26.79 -19.76 -8.56
C ALA A 589 -28.09 -20.37 -9.13
N LYS A 590 -27.99 -21.61 -9.64
CA LYS A 590 -29.16 -22.39 -10.07
C LYS A 590 -30.06 -22.75 -8.88
N ASN A 591 -29.49 -22.94 -7.69
CA ASN A 591 -30.22 -23.23 -6.47
C ASN A 591 -30.83 -21.95 -5.83
N PRO A 592 -32.16 -21.85 -5.67
CA PRO A 592 -32.81 -20.66 -5.12
C PRO A 592 -32.47 -20.39 -3.65
N ILE A 593 -32.17 -21.43 -2.85
CA ILE A 593 -31.77 -21.27 -1.45
C ILE A 593 -30.42 -20.57 -1.37
N CYS A 594 -29.45 -21.00 -2.20
CA CYS A 594 -28.13 -20.36 -2.27
C CYS A 594 -28.24 -18.88 -2.72
N ARG A 595 -29.13 -18.57 -3.67
CA ARG A 595 -29.41 -17.18 -4.06
C ARG A 595 -29.94 -16.34 -2.91
N MET A 596 -30.84 -16.90 -2.11
CA MET A 596 -31.38 -16.22 -0.93
C MET A 596 -30.27 -15.95 0.10
N VAL A 597 -29.42 -16.94 0.40
CA VAL A 597 -28.29 -16.78 1.33
C VAL A 597 -27.35 -15.67 0.88
N ALA A 598 -26.93 -15.64 -0.38
CA ALA A 598 -26.05 -14.58 -0.88
C ALA A 598 -26.67 -13.18 -0.79
N LYS A 599 -27.98 -13.05 -1.07
CA LYS A 599 -28.70 -11.78 -0.92
C LYS A 599 -28.80 -11.34 0.54
N LEU A 600 -29.03 -12.26 1.47
CA LEU A 600 -29.06 -11.98 2.90
C LEU A 600 -27.70 -11.51 3.41
N LEU A 601 -26.61 -12.22 3.07
CA LEU A 601 -25.25 -11.82 3.43
C LEU A 601 -24.91 -10.43 2.87
N GLY A 602 -25.21 -10.18 1.59
CA GLY A 602 -25.01 -8.86 0.98
C GLY A 602 -25.81 -7.74 1.69
N SER A 603 -27.04 -8.02 2.11
CA SER A 603 -27.87 -7.07 2.85
C SER A 603 -27.33 -6.79 4.25
N MET A 604 -26.82 -7.82 4.93
CA MET A 604 -26.16 -7.68 6.24
C MET A 604 -24.89 -6.83 6.14
N ILE A 605 -24.07 -7.03 5.08
CA ILE A 605 -22.88 -6.21 4.81
C ILE A 605 -23.27 -4.76 4.58
N ALA A 606 -24.24 -4.50 3.69
CA ALA A 606 -24.69 -3.14 3.40
C ALA A 606 -25.17 -2.43 4.67
N LYS A 607 -25.89 -3.15 5.55
CA LYS A 607 -26.34 -2.63 6.84
C LYS A 607 -25.17 -2.35 7.81
N ALA A 608 -24.17 -3.21 7.87
CA ALA A 608 -22.99 -3.02 8.72
C ALA A 608 -22.14 -1.82 8.27
N ILE A 609 -21.92 -1.68 6.94
CA ILE A 609 -21.23 -0.54 6.35
C ILE A 609 -22.00 0.76 6.60
N ALA A 610 -23.32 0.78 6.37
CA ALA A 610 -24.17 1.94 6.66
C ALA A 610 -24.19 2.29 8.16
N GLY A 611 -23.97 1.31 9.04
CA GLY A 611 -23.81 1.53 10.48
C GLY A 611 -22.43 2.03 10.91
N GLY A 612 -21.49 2.25 9.98
CA GLY A 612 -20.16 2.78 10.26
C GLY A 612 -19.19 1.77 10.89
N LYS A 613 -19.54 0.48 10.93
CA LYS A 613 -18.66 -0.59 11.43
C LYS A 613 -18.72 -1.78 10.49
N PRO A 614 -17.87 -1.80 9.44
CA PRO A 614 -17.77 -2.95 8.55
C PRO A 614 -17.50 -4.23 9.35
N ASP A 615 -18.23 -5.30 9.04
CA ASP A 615 -18.00 -6.62 9.60
C ASP A 615 -17.01 -7.37 8.71
N LEU A 616 -15.75 -7.40 9.13
CA LEU A 616 -14.65 -8.01 8.37
C LEU A 616 -14.86 -9.51 8.18
N ASN A 617 -15.42 -10.21 9.17
CA ASN A 617 -15.70 -11.64 9.05
C ASN A 617 -16.78 -11.87 8.00
N LEU A 618 -17.82 -11.04 8.00
CA LEU A 618 -18.90 -11.14 7.02
C LEU A 618 -18.42 -10.78 5.60
N LEU A 619 -17.63 -9.71 5.44
CA LEU A 619 -16.99 -9.34 4.17
C LEU A 619 -16.11 -10.48 3.64
N PHE A 620 -15.32 -11.08 4.52
CA PHE A 620 -14.47 -12.21 4.20
C PHE A 620 -15.31 -13.43 3.75
N ILE A 621 -16.30 -13.86 4.53
CA ILE A 621 -17.19 -14.99 4.20
C ILE A 621 -17.91 -14.75 2.87
N TYR A 622 -18.33 -13.52 2.59
CA TYR A 622 -19.05 -13.20 1.36
C TYR A 622 -18.15 -13.24 0.11
N ASN A 623 -16.90 -12.81 0.25
CA ASN A 623 -15.95 -12.77 -0.85
C ASN A 623 -15.03 -14.00 -0.92
N ILE A 624 -15.14 -14.95 0.03
CA ILE A 624 -14.35 -16.17 0.00
C ILE A 624 -14.76 -17.04 -1.20
N PRO A 625 -13.80 -17.58 -1.96
CA PRO A 625 -14.08 -18.62 -2.94
C PRO A 625 -14.53 -19.93 -2.30
N PHE A 626 -15.27 -20.78 -3.02
CA PHE A 626 -15.67 -22.10 -2.50
C PHE A 626 -14.48 -22.91 -1.98
N ARG A 627 -13.38 -22.95 -2.74
CA ARG A 627 -12.13 -23.62 -2.30
C ARG A 627 -11.61 -23.11 -0.95
N GLY A 628 -11.80 -21.83 -0.65
CA GLY A 628 -11.28 -21.18 0.55
C GLY A 628 -11.93 -21.72 1.83
N MET A 629 -13.14 -22.28 1.74
CA MET A 629 -13.76 -22.97 2.88
C MET A 629 -12.90 -24.14 3.38
N GLY A 630 -12.28 -24.88 2.45
CA GLY A 630 -11.38 -25.98 2.76
C GLY A 630 -10.06 -25.54 3.39
N LYS A 631 -9.73 -24.25 3.32
CA LYS A 631 -8.47 -23.68 3.78
C LYS A 631 -8.60 -22.94 5.11
N MET A 632 -9.75 -22.33 5.35
CA MET A 632 -9.95 -21.40 6.46
C MET A 632 -10.68 -21.99 7.67
N MET A 633 -11.30 -23.17 7.53
CA MET A 633 -12.12 -23.76 8.60
C MET A 633 -11.39 -24.82 9.43
N GLY A 634 -10.05 -24.78 9.51
CA GLY A 634 -9.27 -25.64 10.40
C GLY A 634 -9.51 -27.15 10.22
N GLY A 635 -9.74 -27.60 8.98
CA GLY A 635 -10.07 -28.99 8.65
C GLY A 635 -11.53 -29.40 8.91
N MET A 636 -12.40 -28.48 9.35
CA MET A 636 -13.84 -28.75 9.50
C MET A 636 -14.54 -28.96 8.16
N ILE A 637 -14.05 -28.34 7.09
CA ILE A 637 -14.51 -28.53 5.71
C ILE A 637 -13.29 -28.94 4.90
N THR A 638 -13.40 -30.00 4.11
CA THR A 638 -12.36 -30.44 3.16
C THR A 638 -12.61 -29.81 1.78
N VAL A 639 -11.63 -29.88 0.88
CA VAL A 639 -11.80 -29.41 -0.51
C VAL A 639 -12.93 -30.16 -1.22
N ASP A 640 -13.06 -31.48 -0.99
CA ASP A 640 -14.15 -32.28 -1.55
C ASP A 640 -15.53 -31.86 -1.01
N MET A 641 -15.61 -31.54 0.29
CA MET A 641 -16.85 -31.00 0.87
C MET A 641 -17.18 -29.62 0.30
N ALA A 642 -16.19 -28.77 0.05
CA ALA A 642 -16.37 -27.49 -0.61
C ALA A 642 -16.89 -27.66 -2.06
N ASP A 643 -16.38 -28.65 -2.81
CA ASP A 643 -16.93 -29.00 -4.13
C ASP A 643 -18.38 -29.49 -4.03
N ASP A 644 -18.73 -30.26 -2.99
CA ASP A 644 -20.12 -30.68 -2.78
C ASP A 644 -21.04 -29.49 -2.50
N ILE A 645 -20.61 -28.50 -1.72
CA ILE A 645 -21.36 -27.27 -1.46
C ILE A 645 -21.57 -26.49 -2.77
N ARG A 646 -20.51 -26.34 -3.59
CA ARG A 646 -20.61 -25.75 -4.93
C ARG A 646 -21.55 -26.55 -5.84
N PHE A 647 -21.51 -27.87 -5.79
CA PHE A 647 -22.38 -28.76 -6.55
C PHE A 647 -23.86 -28.59 -6.16
N ILE A 648 -24.15 -28.40 -4.87
CA ILE A 648 -25.47 -28.03 -4.35
C ILE A 648 -25.91 -26.66 -4.91
N ALA A 649 -25.02 -25.66 -4.90
CA ALA A 649 -25.30 -24.33 -5.45
C ALA A 649 -25.65 -24.39 -6.95
N ASN A 650 -25.04 -25.32 -7.68
CA ASN A 650 -25.33 -25.60 -9.09
C ASN A 650 -26.61 -26.40 -9.34
N GLY A 651 -27.47 -26.58 -8.34
CA GLY A 651 -28.83 -27.13 -8.51
C GLY A 651 -28.96 -28.62 -8.22
N HIS A 652 -27.91 -29.28 -7.74
CA HIS A 652 -27.93 -30.71 -7.45
C HIS A 652 -28.15 -31.01 -5.95
N LEU A 653 -29.17 -30.40 -5.35
CA LEU A 653 -29.37 -30.38 -3.88
C LEU A 653 -29.27 -31.75 -3.20
N PHE A 654 -30.17 -32.69 -3.52
CA PHE A 654 -30.24 -33.98 -2.81
C PHE A 654 -28.99 -34.84 -3.03
N ARG A 655 -28.49 -34.91 -4.27
CA ARG A 655 -27.26 -35.64 -4.58
C ARG A 655 -26.05 -35.00 -3.91
N GLY A 656 -25.99 -33.68 -3.88
CA GLY A 656 -24.93 -32.93 -3.22
C GLY A 656 -24.92 -33.10 -1.71
N ILE A 657 -26.08 -33.11 -1.05
CA ILE A 657 -26.19 -33.42 0.39
C ILE A 657 -25.68 -34.84 0.66
N GLY A 658 -26.07 -35.83 -0.15
CA GLY A 658 -25.57 -37.19 0.00
C GLY A 658 -24.04 -37.30 -0.14
N ARG A 659 -23.45 -36.58 -1.11
CA ARG A 659 -21.99 -36.48 -1.27
C ARG A 659 -21.33 -35.80 -0.05
N LEU A 660 -21.89 -34.68 0.40
CA LEU A 660 -21.38 -33.91 1.52
C LEU A 660 -21.36 -34.73 2.82
N VAL A 661 -22.44 -35.46 3.11
CA VAL A 661 -22.50 -36.37 4.27
C VAL A 661 -21.47 -37.48 4.11
N LYS A 662 -21.33 -38.07 2.92
CA LYS A 662 -20.31 -39.10 2.66
C LYS A 662 -18.89 -38.57 2.90
N HIS A 663 -18.53 -37.41 2.36
CA HIS A 663 -17.20 -36.83 2.55
C HIS A 663 -16.99 -36.35 4.00
N PHE A 664 -18.04 -35.88 4.67
CA PHE A 664 -18.00 -35.57 6.10
C PHE A 664 -17.66 -36.81 6.95
N LEU A 665 -18.26 -37.96 6.65
CA LEU A 665 -18.03 -39.20 7.40
C LEU A 665 -16.68 -39.85 7.05
N ASN A 666 -16.21 -39.67 5.82
CA ASN A 666 -14.95 -40.25 5.31
C ASN A 666 -13.85 -39.20 5.18
N ARG A 667 -13.78 -38.24 6.10
CA ARG A 667 -12.76 -37.18 6.04
C ARG A 667 -11.36 -37.80 6.04
N PRO A 668 -10.46 -37.27 5.19
CA PRO A 668 -9.07 -37.69 5.20
C PRO A 668 -8.47 -37.40 6.58
N LYS A 669 -7.75 -38.37 7.10
CA LYS A 669 -6.95 -38.24 8.32
C LYS A 669 -5.55 -38.72 8.01
N LEU A 670 -4.56 -37.97 8.46
CA LEU A 670 -3.19 -38.43 8.50
C LEU A 670 -3.10 -39.53 9.56
N THR A 671 -3.27 -40.78 9.14
CA THR A 671 -2.87 -41.91 9.97
C THR A 671 -1.35 -41.91 10.03
N LYS A 672 -0.78 -41.66 11.21
CA LYS A 672 0.64 -41.95 11.46
C LYS A 672 0.90 -43.40 11.05
N ALA A 673 1.74 -43.61 10.06
CA ALA A 673 2.27 -44.95 9.80
C ALA A 673 2.91 -45.44 11.10
N LYS A 674 2.57 -46.66 11.51
CA LYS A 674 3.21 -47.33 12.64
C LYS A 674 4.66 -47.64 12.32
#